data_AF-M0C7S7-F1
#
_entry.id   AF-M0C7S7-F1
#
_cell.length_a   1.000
_cell.length_b   1.000
_cell.length_c   1.000
_cell.angle_alpha   90.00
_cell.angle_beta   90.00
_cell.angle_gamma   90.00
#
_symmetry.space_group_name_H-M   'P 1'
#
loop_
_entity.id
_entity.type
_entity.pdbx_description
1 polymer ?
#
loop_
_entity_poly.entity_id
_entity_poly.type
_entity_poly.pdbx_seq_one_letter_code
_entity_poly.pdbx_strand_id
1 'polypeptide(L)'
;MSSSEGDGVTLSVRAAEKGDAGRGVARIPEPVRRQLGILSGDAVVIDGESTTVAKMWPADPSVPDDAVQIDGDTRANAGVHVGDTVTVRAKDKSTITDADRVTLIAPPGLAENQQRAAETGAADKLRNRPVRAGEQVRIEGIDQQPFKVTDTDPDGDVRITRETTVRIVDTDSSPATPAGSRDAGTAVRDPRSSDSTDTATAATSDAGADEPPTSSGVTYEDIGGLDEELELVREMIELPLSEPELFRRLGVEPPSGVLLHGPPGTGKTLIARAVANEVDARFETISGPEVMSKYKGESEEQLRRTFETARENAPTIIFFDEIDSIAGTRDDDSDAENRIVGQLLTLMDGLDARGEVIVIGATNRVDAIDPALRRGGRFDREIGIGVPDETGRREILEVHTRGMPLADDVDIDAIARRTHGFVGADLDAVASEAAMAAIRDRPAADDERREWNRNPTVQKAHFDAALASVEPSAMREYVAESPTTDFSDVGGLEDAKQTLRESVEWPLTYDRLFEETNTSPPSGVLLYGPPGTGKTLLARALAGETDVNFVRVDGPEIIDRYVGESEKAIRKVFERARQASPSIVFFDEIDAITAARGEGHEVTERVVSQLLTELDGMRENPNLVVLAATNRKDGIDPALLRPGRLDTHVFVGEPDLEAREKILTVHTRGKPLADDVDIDALAAELDGYTGADLEALVRDASMRAIREVASEHDPATANEKASTVRIERRHFEAARESTDRL
;
A
#
# COMPACT_ATOMS: atom_id res chain seq x y z
N MET A 1 -13.68 -58.03 17.85
CA MET A 1 -12.92 -56.79 18.07
C MET A 1 -13.21 -55.92 16.86
N SER A 2 -14.27 -55.13 16.96
CA SER A 2 -14.86 -54.31 15.91
C SER A 2 -14.99 -52.90 16.46
N SER A 3 -14.87 -51.92 15.56
CA SER A 3 -15.17 -50.49 15.70
C SER A 3 -14.29 -49.68 16.69
N SER A 4 -13.25 -49.05 16.15
CA SER A 4 -12.79 -47.72 16.58
C SER A 4 -13.02 -46.75 15.41
N GLU A 5 -14.27 -46.34 15.21
CA GLU A 5 -14.60 -45.17 14.40
C GLU A 5 -14.17 -43.92 15.19
N GLY A 6 -13.07 -43.32 14.75
CA GLY A 6 -12.63 -41.92 14.86
C GLY A 6 -12.88 -41.14 16.15
N ASP A 7 -11.86 -41.06 17.02
CA ASP A 7 -11.70 -39.92 17.94
C ASP A 7 -11.24 -38.70 17.10
N GLY A 8 -12.21 -37.94 16.56
CA GLY A 8 -11.94 -36.64 15.97
C GLY A 8 -11.72 -35.58 17.04
N VAL A 9 -10.83 -34.61 16.78
CA VAL A 9 -10.62 -33.46 17.66
C VAL A 9 -11.31 -32.25 17.07
N THR A 10 -12.15 -31.61 17.88
CA THR A 10 -12.84 -30.37 17.51
C THR A 10 -11.88 -29.20 17.68
N LEU A 11 -11.70 -28.41 16.61
CA LEU A 11 -10.80 -27.26 16.57
C LEU A 11 -11.54 -26.05 15.97
N SER A 12 -11.15 -24.85 16.42
CA SER A 12 -11.59 -23.61 15.80
C SER A 12 -10.82 -23.35 14.49
N VAL A 13 -11.51 -22.88 13.46
CA VAL A 13 -10.91 -22.56 12.16
C VAL A 13 -10.23 -21.20 12.22
N ARG A 14 -8.98 -21.12 11.75
CA ARG A 14 -8.23 -19.88 11.50
C ARG A 14 -7.78 -19.80 10.05
N ALA A 15 -7.58 -18.58 9.56
CA ALA A 15 -6.99 -18.36 8.23
C ALA A 15 -5.56 -18.95 8.17
N ALA A 16 -5.17 -19.44 6.99
CA ALA A 16 -3.82 -19.93 6.77
C ALA A 16 -2.80 -18.78 6.71
N GLU A 17 -1.52 -19.12 6.89
CA GLU A 17 -0.43 -18.22 6.55
C GLU A 17 -0.48 -17.88 5.05
N LYS A 18 -0.13 -16.64 4.68
CA LYS A 18 -0.18 -16.16 3.29
C LYS A 18 0.66 -17.00 2.32
N GLY A 19 1.68 -17.70 2.81
CA GLY A 19 2.51 -18.63 2.02
C GLY A 19 1.91 -20.02 1.77
N ASP A 20 0.84 -20.40 2.49
CA ASP A 20 0.18 -21.71 2.39
C ASP A 20 -1.12 -21.69 1.59
N ALA A 21 -1.57 -20.50 1.19
CA ALA A 21 -2.78 -20.29 0.42
C ALA A 21 -2.78 -21.07 -0.90
N GLY A 22 -3.82 -21.86 -1.14
CA GLY A 22 -3.98 -22.65 -2.37
C GLY A 22 -3.15 -23.94 -2.41
N ARG A 23 -2.47 -24.32 -1.33
CA ARG A 23 -1.68 -25.56 -1.25
C ARG A 23 -2.44 -26.74 -0.65
N GLY A 24 -3.63 -26.52 -0.09
CA GLY A 24 -4.41 -27.54 0.61
C GLY A 24 -3.72 -28.05 1.87
N VAL A 25 -3.07 -27.14 2.61
CA VAL A 25 -2.33 -27.44 3.83
C VAL A 25 -3.17 -27.05 5.05
N ALA A 26 -3.24 -27.96 6.02
CA ALA A 26 -3.86 -27.73 7.33
C ALA A 26 -2.79 -27.74 8.41
N ARG A 27 -2.54 -26.59 9.06
CA ARG A 27 -1.59 -26.52 10.16
C ARG A 27 -2.25 -26.84 11.47
N ILE A 28 -1.71 -27.85 12.16
CA ILE A 28 -2.27 -28.39 13.40
C ILE A 28 -1.25 -28.22 14.55
N PRO A 29 -1.67 -27.69 15.71
CA PRO A 29 -0.84 -27.55 16.91
C PRO A 29 -0.32 -28.88 17.46
N GLU A 30 0.83 -28.85 18.14
CA GLU A 30 1.48 -30.06 18.66
C GLU A 30 0.59 -30.91 19.59
N PRO A 31 -0.21 -30.35 20.51
CA PRO A 31 -1.08 -31.13 21.40
C PRO A 31 -2.07 -32.00 20.62
N VAL A 32 -2.72 -31.41 19.62
CA VAL A 32 -3.73 -32.08 18.79
C VAL A 32 -3.10 -33.14 17.89
N ARG A 33 -1.90 -32.87 17.37
CA ARG A 33 -1.14 -33.86 16.59
C ARG A 33 -0.79 -35.10 17.40
N ARG A 34 -0.33 -34.91 18.64
CA ARG A 34 -0.03 -36.04 19.54
C ARG A 34 -1.28 -36.83 19.88
N GLN A 35 -2.41 -36.16 20.04
CA GLN A 35 -3.70 -36.79 20.30
C GLN A 35 -4.20 -37.61 19.10
N LEU A 36 -4.09 -37.07 17.88
CA LEU A 36 -4.50 -37.73 16.63
C LEU A 36 -3.46 -38.75 16.11
N GLY A 37 -2.24 -38.75 16.64
CA GLY A 37 -1.17 -39.67 16.23
C GLY A 37 -0.62 -39.41 14.81
N ILE A 38 -0.74 -38.18 14.31
CA ILE A 38 -0.38 -37.79 12.94
C ILE A 38 0.99 -37.12 12.85
N LEU A 39 1.71 -37.39 11.76
CA LEU A 39 3.04 -36.82 11.45
C LEU A 39 2.94 -35.74 10.36
N SER A 40 3.98 -34.90 10.27
CA SER A 40 4.09 -33.89 9.21
C SER A 40 4.01 -34.52 7.82
N GLY A 41 3.08 -34.02 7.01
CA GLY A 41 2.81 -34.51 5.66
C GLY A 41 1.75 -35.61 5.57
N ASP A 42 1.17 -36.03 6.70
CA ASP A 42 0.04 -36.96 6.71
C ASP A 42 -1.23 -36.27 6.23
N ALA A 43 -2.17 -37.04 5.68
CA ALA A 43 -3.46 -36.48 5.27
C ALA A 43 -4.45 -36.53 6.42
N VAL A 44 -5.20 -35.44 6.58
CA VAL A 44 -6.26 -35.30 7.57
C VAL A 44 -7.58 -35.07 6.87
N VAL A 45 -8.64 -35.62 7.46
CA VAL A 45 -10.02 -35.34 7.06
C VAL A 45 -10.53 -34.21 7.94
N ILE A 46 -11.10 -33.19 7.31
CA ILE A 46 -11.71 -32.06 7.98
C ILE A 46 -13.20 -32.15 7.70
N ASP A 47 -13.98 -32.35 8.76
CA ASP A 47 -15.44 -32.36 8.70
C ASP A 47 -15.99 -31.02 9.21
N GLY A 48 -16.55 -30.26 8.28
CA GLY A 48 -17.43 -29.12 8.53
C GLY A 48 -18.87 -29.46 8.12
N GLU A 49 -19.48 -28.62 7.30
CA GLU A 49 -20.73 -28.95 6.59
C GLU A 49 -20.50 -30.01 5.51
N SER A 50 -19.35 -29.92 4.85
CA SER A 50 -18.84 -30.87 3.87
C SER A 50 -17.52 -31.46 4.35
N THR A 51 -17.24 -32.69 3.92
CA THR A 51 -16.00 -33.40 4.30
C THR A 51 -14.93 -33.21 3.23
N THR A 52 -13.82 -32.58 3.60
CA THR A 52 -12.65 -32.31 2.72
C THR A 52 -11.39 -33.03 3.23
N VAL A 53 -10.37 -33.15 2.38
CA VAL A 53 -9.06 -33.72 2.75
C VAL A 53 -7.95 -32.70 2.56
N ALA A 54 -7.12 -32.53 3.58
CA ALA A 54 -5.98 -31.62 3.55
C ALA A 54 -4.69 -32.31 4.02
N LYS A 55 -3.55 -31.74 3.64
CA LYS A 55 -2.24 -32.20 4.09
C LYS A 55 -1.86 -31.52 5.40
N MET A 56 -1.57 -32.30 6.43
CA MET A 56 -1.20 -31.78 7.74
C MET A 56 0.24 -31.25 7.76
N TRP A 57 0.41 -30.04 8.29
CA TRP A 57 1.70 -29.44 8.63
C TRP A 57 1.74 -28.98 10.11
N PRO A 58 2.94 -28.77 10.69
CA PRO A 58 3.07 -28.13 12.00
C PRO A 58 2.53 -26.69 11.99
N ALA A 59 1.69 -26.34 12.96
CA ALA A 59 1.43 -24.94 13.29
C ALA A 59 2.63 -24.31 14.03
N ASP A 60 2.79 -22.99 13.86
CA ASP A 60 3.76 -22.19 14.61
C ASP A 60 3.37 -22.12 16.11
N PRO A 61 4.33 -22.01 17.06
CA PRO A 61 4.03 -21.90 18.49
C PRO A 61 3.16 -20.70 18.89
N SER A 62 3.02 -19.69 18.02
CA SER A 62 2.15 -18.53 18.22
C SER A 62 0.65 -18.85 18.10
N VAL A 63 0.29 -19.97 17.48
CA VAL A 63 -1.12 -20.37 17.24
C VAL A 63 -1.69 -21.05 18.49
N PRO A 64 -2.94 -20.74 18.90
CA PRO A 64 -3.60 -21.43 20.01
C PRO A 64 -3.69 -22.94 19.82
N ASP A 65 -3.58 -23.68 20.93
CA ASP A 65 -3.58 -25.14 20.94
C ASP A 65 -4.90 -25.79 20.45
N ASP A 66 -5.98 -25.01 20.37
CA ASP A 66 -7.33 -25.41 19.96
C ASP A 66 -7.75 -24.88 18.58
N ALA A 67 -6.80 -24.35 17.80
CA ALA A 67 -7.06 -23.79 16.47
C ALA A 67 -6.38 -24.60 15.36
N VAL A 68 -7.05 -24.72 14.21
CA VAL A 68 -6.47 -25.23 12.96
C VAL A 68 -6.41 -24.11 11.93
N GLN A 69 -5.26 -23.92 11.30
CA GLN A 69 -5.16 -22.98 10.18
C GLN A 69 -5.34 -23.72 8.87
N ILE A 70 -6.33 -23.32 8.08
CA ILE A 70 -6.63 -23.89 6.77
C ILE A 70 -6.80 -22.79 5.73
N ASP A 71 -6.40 -23.08 4.49
CA ASP A 71 -6.46 -22.12 3.38
C ASP A 71 -7.90 -21.89 2.90
N GLY A 72 -8.11 -20.80 2.16
CA GLY A 72 -9.44 -20.42 1.66
C GLY A 72 -10.10 -21.50 0.79
N ASP A 73 -9.32 -22.20 -0.03
CA ASP A 73 -9.79 -23.33 -0.84
C ASP A 73 -10.31 -24.48 0.05
N THR A 74 -9.56 -24.86 1.10
CA THR A 74 -9.97 -25.94 2.02
C THR A 74 -11.19 -25.53 2.85
N ARG A 75 -11.30 -24.25 3.24
CA ARG A 75 -12.49 -23.69 3.91
C ARG A 75 -13.73 -23.78 3.04
N ALA A 76 -13.63 -23.31 1.79
CA ALA A 76 -14.72 -23.40 0.82
C ALA A 76 -15.14 -24.86 0.52
N ASN A 77 -14.18 -25.79 0.48
CA ASN A 77 -14.46 -27.22 0.30
C ASN A 77 -15.13 -27.88 1.51
N ALA A 78 -14.78 -27.43 2.73
CA ALA A 78 -15.41 -27.89 3.96
C ALA A 78 -16.75 -27.21 4.24
N GLY A 79 -17.06 -26.09 3.56
CA GLY A 79 -18.22 -25.26 3.86
C GLY A 79 -18.13 -24.66 5.26
N VAL A 80 -16.98 -24.11 5.63
CA VAL A 80 -16.74 -23.51 6.96
C VAL A 80 -16.07 -22.16 6.82
N HIS A 81 -16.40 -21.26 7.74
CA HIS A 81 -15.82 -19.94 7.83
C HIS A 81 -14.73 -19.90 8.90
N VAL A 82 -13.90 -18.87 8.89
CA VAL A 82 -13.00 -18.61 10.02
C VAL A 82 -13.85 -18.37 11.28
N GLY A 83 -13.39 -18.87 12.43
CA GLY A 83 -14.15 -18.81 13.69
C GLY A 83 -15.09 -20.00 13.92
N ASP A 84 -15.48 -20.72 12.86
CA ASP A 84 -16.29 -21.94 13.00
C ASP A 84 -15.52 -23.08 13.66
N THR A 85 -16.25 -24.10 14.11
CA THR A 85 -15.65 -25.30 14.70
C THR A 85 -15.71 -26.48 13.73
N VAL A 86 -14.54 -27.06 13.44
CA VAL A 86 -14.40 -28.24 12.59
C VAL A 86 -13.95 -29.44 13.39
N THR A 87 -14.33 -30.64 12.94
CA THR A 87 -13.80 -31.88 13.49
C THR A 87 -12.71 -32.41 12.59
N VAL A 88 -11.48 -32.47 13.11
CA VAL A 88 -10.33 -33.01 12.38
C VAL A 88 -10.09 -34.45 12.78
N ARG A 89 -9.98 -35.33 11.78
CA ARG A 89 -9.71 -36.77 11.94
C ARG A 89 -8.45 -37.18 11.19
N ALA A 90 -7.67 -38.07 11.81
CA ALA A 90 -6.58 -38.73 11.11
C ALA A 90 -7.15 -39.65 10.04
N LYS A 91 -6.68 -39.52 8.79
CA LYS A 91 -7.00 -40.46 7.73
C LYS A 91 -5.92 -41.54 7.68
N ASP A 92 -6.33 -42.81 7.67
CA ASP A 92 -5.37 -43.89 7.46
C ASP A 92 -4.69 -43.74 6.09
N LYS A 93 -3.36 -43.62 6.07
CA LYS A 93 -2.54 -43.52 4.84
C LYS A 93 -2.82 -44.62 3.80
N SER A 94 -3.38 -45.75 4.24
CA SER A 94 -3.76 -46.89 3.38
C SER A 94 -5.02 -46.66 2.53
N THR A 95 -5.77 -45.59 2.79
CA THR A 95 -7.02 -45.26 2.07
C THR A 95 -6.85 -44.20 0.99
N ILE A 96 -5.71 -43.49 0.97
CA ILE A 96 -5.39 -42.55 -0.10
C ILE A 96 -4.54 -43.29 -1.13
N THR A 97 -5.12 -43.47 -2.32
CA THR A 97 -4.44 -44.12 -3.43
C THR A 97 -3.78 -43.05 -4.31
N ASP A 98 -2.68 -43.37 -4.97
CA ASP A 98 -2.11 -42.46 -5.96
C ASP A 98 -3.07 -42.38 -7.17
N ALA A 99 -3.33 -41.17 -7.64
CA ALA A 99 -4.27 -40.94 -8.74
C ALA A 99 -3.66 -41.37 -10.07
N ASP A 100 -4.36 -42.19 -10.84
CA ASP A 100 -4.03 -42.47 -12.24
C ASP A 100 -4.53 -41.34 -13.14
N ARG A 101 -5.74 -40.84 -12.87
CA ARG A 101 -6.38 -39.74 -13.61
C ARG A 101 -7.21 -38.83 -12.71
N VAL A 102 -7.14 -37.52 -12.95
CA VAL A 102 -8.02 -36.53 -12.32
C VAL A 102 -8.66 -35.67 -13.40
N THR A 103 -9.98 -35.50 -13.35
CA THR A 103 -10.73 -34.67 -14.28
C THR A 103 -11.15 -33.37 -13.59
N LEU A 104 -10.68 -32.24 -14.12
CA LEU A 104 -10.96 -30.90 -13.64
C LEU A 104 -11.87 -30.16 -14.62
N ILE A 105 -12.82 -29.38 -14.11
CA ILE A 105 -13.58 -28.42 -14.90
C ILE A 105 -12.90 -27.07 -14.83
N ALA A 106 -12.67 -26.47 -16.00
CA ALA A 106 -12.12 -25.11 -16.10
C ALA A 106 -13.17 -24.05 -15.70
N PRO A 107 -12.75 -22.95 -15.06
CA PRO A 107 -13.59 -21.77 -14.90
C PRO A 107 -14.10 -21.22 -16.25
N PRO A 108 -15.30 -20.63 -16.28
CA PRO A 108 -15.87 -20.03 -17.49
C PRO A 108 -15.00 -18.86 -17.98
N GLY A 109 -14.55 -18.90 -19.24
CA GLY A 109 -13.77 -17.83 -19.88
C GLY A 109 -12.28 -18.14 -20.09
N LEU A 110 -11.81 -19.31 -19.68
CA LEU A 110 -10.40 -19.72 -19.80
C LEU A 110 -10.05 -20.09 -21.26
N ALA A 111 -8.99 -19.50 -21.83
CA ALA A 111 -8.64 -19.72 -23.23
C ALA A 111 -8.07 -21.13 -23.49
N GLU A 112 -8.35 -21.75 -24.65
CA GLU A 112 -7.87 -23.11 -25.01
C GLU A 112 -6.34 -23.30 -24.85
N ASN A 113 -5.55 -22.24 -25.07
CA ASN A 113 -4.10 -22.29 -24.90
C ASN A 113 -3.68 -22.38 -23.42
N GLN A 114 -4.42 -21.71 -22.53
CA GLN A 114 -4.21 -21.78 -21.08
C GLN A 114 -4.70 -23.12 -20.52
N GLN A 115 -5.77 -23.70 -21.06
CA GLN A 115 -6.20 -25.06 -20.72
C GLN A 115 -5.11 -26.09 -21.04
N ARG A 116 -4.49 -26.04 -22.24
CA ARG A 116 -3.39 -26.97 -22.59
C ARG A 116 -2.15 -26.78 -21.70
N ALA A 117 -1.85 -25.54 -21.33
CA ALA A 117 -0.78 -25.24 -20.38
C ALA A 117 -1.12 -25.79 -18.98
N ALA A 118 -2.38 -25.69 -18.57
CA ALA A 118 -2.89 -26.26 -17.33
C ALA A 118 -2.86 -27.78 -17.33
N GLU A 119 -3.28 -28.46 -18.39
CA GLU A 119 -3.17 -29.92 -18.50
C GLU A 119 -1.72 -30.40 -18.40
N THR A 120 -0.77 -29.66 -18.98
CA THR A 120 0.65 -30.04 -18.96
C THR A 120 1.34 -29.72 -17.62
N GLY A 121 0.90 -28.66 -16.92
CA GLY A 121 1.53 -28.17 -15.69
C GLY A 121 0.82 -28.54 -14.38
N ALA A 122 -0.46 -28.92 -14.43
CA ALA A 122 -1.27 -29.20 -13.22
C ALA A 122 -0.72 -30.37 -12.41
N ALA A 123 -0.26 -31.44 -13.07
CA ALA A 123 0.33 -32.60 -12.41
C ALA A 123 1.64 -32.24 -11.67
N ASP A 124 2.32 -31.16 -12.07
CA ASP A 124 3.55 -30.69 -11.43
C ASP A 124 3.28 -29.70 -10.28
N LYS A 125 2.25 -28.88 -10.43
CA LYS A 125 1.86 -27.87 -9.43
C LYS A 125 1.03 -28.46 -8.29
N LEU A 126 0.22 -29.49 -8.55
CA LEU A 126 -0.63 -30.15 -7.54
C LEU A 126 0.04 -31.38 -6.89
N ARG A 127 1.37 -31.54 -7.02
CA ARG A 127 2.08 -32.73 -6.54
C ARG A 127 1.91 -32.94 -5.04
N ASN A 128 1.61 -34.19 -4.67
CA ASN A 128 1.37 -34.62 -3.30
C ASN A 128 0.18 -33.94 -2.61
N ARG A 129 -0.70 -33.26 -3.36
CA ARG A 129 -1.96 -32.74 -2.84
C ARG A 129 -2.99 -33.88 -2.83
N PRO A 130 -3.62 -34.17 -1.67
CA PRO A 130 -4.81 -35.01 -1.65
C PRO A 130 -5.98 -34.22 -2.25
N VAL A 131 -6.78 -34.88 -3.08
CA VAL A 131 -7.98 -34.30 -3.70
C VAL A 131 -9.12 -35.31 -3.66
N ARG A 132 -10.34 -34.78 -3.57
CA ARG A 132 -11.58 -35.55 -3.62
C ARG A 132 -12.49 -35.04 -4.74
N ALA A 133 -13.24 -35.95 -5.36
CA ALA A 133 -14.27 -35.55 -6.32
C ALA A 133 -15.30 -34.61 -5.66
N GLY A 134 -15.53 -33.46 -6.29
CA GLY A 134 -16.39 -32.37 -5.80
C GLY A 134 -15.63 -31.14 -5.28
N GLU A 135 -14.34 -31.27 -4.95
CA GLU A 135 -13.53 -30.19 -4.39
C GLU A 135 -13.14 -29.12 -5.42
N GLN A 136 -12.90 -27.91 -4.93
CA GLN A 136 -12.33 -26.78 -5.64
C GLN A 136 -10.82 -26.69 -5.37
N VAL A 137 -10.05 -26.49 -6.42
CA VAL A 137 -8.58 -26.52 -6.41
C VAL A 137 -8.05 -25.39 -7.27
N ARG A 138 -7.34 -24.43 -6.68
CA ARG A 138 -6.62 -23.40 -7.45
C ARG A 138 -5.29 -23.96 -7.98
N ILE A 139 -4.96 -23.65 -9.24
CA ILE A 139 -3.67 -24.00 -9.85
C ILE A 139 -2.84 -22.73 -10.00
N GLU A 140 -1.81 -22.59 -9.16
CA GLU A 140 -0.93 -21.42 -9.10
C GLU A 140 -0.33 -21.09 -10.49
N GLY A 141 -0.24 -19.82 -10.86
CA GLY A 141 0.44 -19.36 -12.09
C GLY A 141 -0.26 -19.70 -13.41
N ILE A 142 -1.57 -19.99 -13.39
CA ILE A 142 -2.40 -20.11 -14.61
C ILE A 142 -3.58 -19.15 -14.54
N ASP A 143 -4.37 -19.26 -13.48
CA ASP A 143 -5.52 -18.39 -13.21
C ASP A 143 -5.73 -18.29 -11.69
N GLN A 144 -6.32 -17.18 -11.24
CA GLN A 144 -6.68 -16.99 -9.83
C GLN A 144 -8.01 -17.68 -9.47
N GLN A 145 -8.78 -18.13 -10.47
CA GLN A 145 -10.04 -18.83 -10.24
C GLN A 145 -9.83 -20.33 -9.92
N PRO A 146 -10.64 -20.93 -9.03
CA PRO A 146 -10.53 -22.34 -8.67
C PRO A 146 -11.09 -23.26 -9.75
N PHE A 147 -10.42 -24.40 -9.97
CA PHE A 147 -10.89 -25.51 -10.82
C PHE A 147 -11.72 -26.49 -9.99
N LYS A 148 -12.77 -27.08 -10.57
CA LYS A 148 -13.60 -28.06 -9.85
C LYS A 148 -13.24 -29.49 -10.22
N VAL A 149 -12.89 -30.33 -9.24
CA VAL A 149 -12.63 -31.75 -9.42
C VAL A 149 -13.97 -32.46 -9.64
N THR A 150 -14.15 -33.12 -10.79
CA THR A 150 -15.40 -33.84 -11.08
C THR A 150 -15.25 -35.34 -10.86
N ASP A 151 -14.11 -35.89 -11.25
CA ASP A 151 -13.87 -37.33 -11.31
C ASP A 151 -12.41 -37.63 -10.97
N THR A 152 -12.20 -38.71 -10.22
CA THR A 152 -10.88 -39.18 -9.74
C THR A 152 -10.80 -40.68 -9.97
N ASP A 153 -9.71 -41.15 -10.57
CA ASP A 153 -9.45 -42.58 -10.84
C ASP A 153 -8.21 -43.00 -10.05
N PRO A 154 -8.31 -43.92 -9.07
CA PRO A 154 -9.52 -44.63 -8.60
C PRO A 154 -10.50 -43.75 -7.79
N ASP A 155 -11.77 -44.15 -7.74
CA ASP A 155 -12.82 -43.43 -6.99
C ASP A 155 -12.46 -43.29 -5.50
N GLY A 156 -12.52 -42.05 -4.99
CA GLY A 156 -12.29 -41.75 -3.58
C GLY A 156 -11.29 -40.62 -3.39
N ASP A 157 -10.58 -40.66 -2.27
CA ASP A 157 -9.56 -39.67 -1.94
C ASP A 157 -8.24 -40.09 -2.58
N VAL A 158 -7.76 -39.28 -3.52
CA VAL A 158 -6.57 -39.62 -4.30
C VAL A 158 -5.48 -38.58 -4.12
N ARG A 159 -4.23 -39.03 -4.21
CA ARG A 159 -3.06 -38.15 -4.18
C ARG A 159 -2.54 -37.94 -5.59
N ILE A 160 -2.39 -36.69 -5.99
CA ILE A 160 -1.82 -36.35 -7.30
C ILE A 160 -0.30 -36.58 -7.26
N THR A 161 0.21 -37.37 -8.20
CA THR A 161 1.65 -37.66 -8.38
C THR A 161 2.13 -37.17 -9.73
N ARG A 162 3.44 -37.34 -10.03
CA ARG A 162 4.02 -36.97 -11.34
C ARG A 162 3.46 -37.81 -12.50
N GLU A 163 2.93 -38.98 -12.19
CA GLU A 163 2.45 -39.96 -13.17
C GLU A 163 0.94 -39.80 -13.43
N THR A 164 0.26 -38.99 -12.63
CA THR A 164 -1.18 -38.71 -12.74
C THR A 164 -1.47 -37.92 -14.01
N THR A 165 -2.41 -38.43 -14.82
CA THR A 165 -2.91 -37.71 -16.00
C THR A 165 -4.02 -36.75 -15.59
N VAL A 166 -3.79 -35.44 -15.66
CA VAL A 166 -4.82 -34.42 -15.41
C VAL A 166 -5.51 -34.07 -16.72
N ARG A 167 -6.84 -34.16 -16.76
CA ARG A 167 -7.66 -33.79 -17.92
C ARG A 167 -8.53 -32.61 -17.56
N ILE A 168 -8.55 -31.58 -18.41
CA ILE A 168 -9.40 -30.41 -18.21
C ILE A 168 -10.55 -30.46 -19.21
N VAL A 169 -11.77 -30.28 -18.72
CA VAL A 169 -13.00 -30.25 -19.53
C VAL A 169 -13.72 -28.93 -19.32
N ASP A 170 -14.28 -28.39 -20.40
CA ASP A 170 -15.16 -27.23 -20.30
C ASP A 170 -16.52 -27.61 -19.74
N THR A 171 -17.10 -26.67 -19.00
CA THR A 171 -18.44 -26.73 -18.38
C THR A 171 -19.54 -27.15 -19.37
N ASP A 172 -19.33 -26.91 -20.68
CA ASP A 172 -20.28 -27.26 -21.76
C ASP A 172 -20.19 -28.70 -22.27
N SER A 173 -19.28 -29.52 -21.73
CA SER A 173 -19.10 -30.91 -22.18
C SER A 173 -19.44 -31.93 -21.08
N SER A 174 -20.73 -32.16 -20.87
CA SER A 174 -21.21 -33.33 -20.11
C SER A 174 -20.61 -34.63 -20.70
N PRO A 175 -20.14 -35.57 -19.87
CA PRO A 175 -19.61 -36.84 -20.36
C PRO A 175 -20.77 -37.70 -20.88
N ALA A 176 -20.83 -37.88 -22.20
CA ALA A 176 -21.80 -38.77 -22.83
C ALA A 176 -21.54 -40.22 -22.40
N THR A 177 -22.52 -40.80 -21.70
CA THR A 177 -22.63 -42.23 -21.40
C THR A 177 -22.51 -43.08 -22.68
N PRO A 178 -21.79 -44.22 -22.69
CA PRO A 178 -21.65 -45.04 -23.88
C PRO A 178 -22.93 -45.87 -24.12
N ALA A 179 -23.83 -45.36 -24.96
CA ALA A 179 -25.01 -46.10 -25.43
C ALA A 179 -24.72 -46.78 -26.78
N GLY A 180 -24.89 -48.09 -26.82
CA GLY A 180 -24.65 -48.92 -27.98
C GLY A 180 -25.72 -48.83 -29.07
N SER A 181 -25.23 -48.99 -30.31
CA SER A 181 -25.84 -49.72 -31.42
C SER A 181 -27.19 -49.25 -32.03
N ARG A 182 -27.09 -48.99 -33.35
CA ARG A 182 -28.02 -49.30 -34.47
C ARG A 182 -28.85 -48.16 -35.09
N ASP A 183 -28.71 -48.15 -36.43
CA ASP A 183 -29.59 -47.75 -37.53
C ASP A 183 -30.14 -46.31 -37.55
N ALA A 184 -29.69 -45.48 -38.50
CA ALA A 184 -30.03 -45.47 -39.93
C ALA A 184 -31.42 -44.87 -40.22
N GLY A 185 -31.42 -43.70 -40.88
CA GLY A 185 -32.60 -43.21 -41.57
C GLY A 185 -32.62 -41.71 -41.89
N THR A 186 -32.13 -41.38 -43.09
CA THR A 186 -32.82 -40.53 -44.10
C THR A 186 -33.14 -39.08 -43.69
N ALA A 187 -32.33 -38.10 -44.13
CA ALA A 187 -32.52 -37.24 -45.32
C ALA A 187 -33.68 -36.23 -45.16
N VAL A 188 -33.60 -34.93 -45.48
CA VAL A 188 -33.30 -34.22 -46.75
C VAL A 188 -33.25 -32.70 -46.37
N ARG A 189 -32.20 -31.93 -46.71
CA ARG A 189 -32.13 -30.79 -47.68
C ARG A 189 -33.38 -29.86 -47.72
N ASP A 190 -33.33 -28.52 -47.83
CA ASP A 190 -32.39 -27.60 -48.49
C ASP A 190 -32.71 -26.12 -48.03
N PRO A 191 -31.90 -25.12 -48.44
CA PRO A 191 -31.75 -23.79 -47.81
C PRO A 191 -32.29 -22.61 -48.66
N ARG A 192 -31.93 -21.37 -48.26
CA ARG A 192 -32.11 -20.03 -48.90
C ARG A 192 -33.25 -19.22 -48.25
N SER A 193 -33.17 -17.91 -47.99
CA SER A 193 -32.45 -16.82 -48.68
C SER A 193 -32.27 -15.58 -47.78
N SER A 194 -31.22 -14.81 -48.08
CA SER A 194 -31.00 -13.39 -47.75
C SER A 194 -32.13 -12.47 -48.22
N ASP A 195 -32.43 -11.34 -47.55
CA ASP A 195 -31.75 -10.04 -47.72
C ASP A 195 -32.45 -8.87 -46.99
N SER A 196 -31.64 -7.87 -46.63
CA SER A 196 -31.89 -6.42 -46.42
C SER A 196 -32.90 -5.82 -45.40
N THR A 197 -32.31 -5.19 -44.37
CA THR A 197 -32.39 -3.76 -43.91
C THR A 197 -33.68 -3.07 -43.44
N ASP A 198 -33.48 -2.34 -42.32
CA ASP A 198 -34.19 -1.16 -41.76
C ASP A 198 -35.62 -1.33 -41.21
N THR A 199 -35.76 -1.32 -39.87
CA THR A 199 -36.38 -0.16 -39.17
C THR A 199 -36.17 -0.25 -37.65
N ALA A 200 -35.79 0.89 -37.06
CA ALA A 200 -35.81 1.11 -35.61
C ALA A 200 -37.24 1.03 -35.07
N THR A 201 -37.44 0.22 -34.03
CA THR A 201 -38.51 0.45 -33.05
C THR A 201 -38.03 -0.01 -31.69
N ALA A 202 -37.92 0.95 -30.78
CA ALA A 202 -37.77 0.69 -29.36
C ALA A 202 -39.00 -0.07 -28.85
N ALA A 203 -38.77 -1.23 -28.26
CA ALA A 203 -39.70 -1.90 -27.39
C ALA A 203 -38.90 -2.59 -26.29
N THR A 204 -39.06 -2.05 -25.09
CA THR A 204 -38.75 -2.64 -23.79
C THR A 204 -39.16 -4.11 -23.71
N SER A 205 -38.25 -4.97 -23.26
CA SER A 205 -38.59 -6.21 -22.56
C SER A 205 -37.51 -6.49 -21.52
N ASP A 206 -37.83 -6.03 -20.33
CA ASP A 206 -37.52 -6.65 -19.05
C ASP A 206 -37.60 -8.19 -19.15
N ALA A 207 -36.50 -8.86 -18.80
CA ALA A 207 -36.45 -10.26 -18.39
C ALA A 207 -35.08 -10.50 -17.76
N GLY A 208 -35.04 -10.37 -16.42
CA GLY A 208 -33.95 -10.89 -15.63
C GLY A 208 -33.72 -12.37 -15.94
N ALA A 209 -32.46 -12.70 -16.16
CA ALA A 209 -31.94 -14.03 -15.95
C ALA A 209 -30.83 -13.88 -14.94
N ASP A 210 -31.17 -14.35 -13.74
CA ASP A 210 -30.35 -14.60 -12.57
C ASP A 210 -29.09 -15.39 -12.99
N GLU A 211 -27.98 -14.69 -13.24
CA GLU A 211 -26.65 -15.29 -13.26
C GLU A 211 -26.12 -15.24 -11.83
N PRO A 212 -25.79 -16.39 -11.20
CA PRO A 212 -25.12 -16.37 -9.91
C PRO A 212 -23.79 -15.61 -10.06
N PRO A 213 -23.37 -14.80 -9.08
CA PRO A 213 -22.19 -13.97 -9.20
C PRO A 213 -20.97 -14.86 -9.46
N THR A 214 -20.26 -14.56 -10.54
CA THR A 214 -18.97 -15.18 -10.86
C THR A 214 -17.99 -14.87 -9.73
N SER A 215 -17.67 -15.88 -8.92
CA SER A 215 -16.74 -15.78 -7.79
C SER A 215 -15.30 -15.61 -8.27
N SER A 216 -14.89 -14.37 -8.55
CA SER A 216 -13.48 -14.02 -8.36
C SER A 216 -13.23 -13.88 -6.85
N GLY A 217 -13.22 -15.02 -6.14
CA GLY A 217 -13.14 -15.09 -4.70
C GLY A 217 -11.75 -14.70 -4.18
N VAL A 218 -11.53 -13.39 -3.97
CA VAL A 218 -10.41 -12.88 -3.18
C VAL A 218 -10.64 -13.32 -1.74
N THR A 219 -9.64 -13.94 -1.13
CA THR A 219 -9.68 -14.43 0.26
C THR A 219 -8.79 -13.57 1.17
N TYR A 220 -8.88 -13.73 2.49
CA TYR A 220 -7.99 -13.01 3.42
C TYR A 220 -6.50 -13.26 3.16
N GLU A 221 -6.16 -14.43 2.64
CA GLU A 221 -4.79 -14.82 2.30
C GLU A 221 -4.25 -14.08 1.07
N ASP A 222 -5.13 -13.44 0.30
CA ASP A 222 -4.78 -12.62 -0.86
C ASP A 222 -4.58 -11.13 -0.47
N ILE A 223 -4.65 -10.79 0.82
CA ILE A 223 -4.39 -9.45 1.36
C ILE A 223 -3.14 -9.47 2.23
N GLY A 224 -2.11 -8.71 1.83
CA GLY A 224 -0.86 -8.56 2.59
C GLY A 224 -0.84 -7.33 3.51
N GLY A 225 -0.20 -7.43 4.67
CA GLY A 225 0.21 -6.28 5.50
C GLY A 225 -0.84 -5.48 6.25
N LEU A 226 -2.11 -5.88 6.26
CA LEU A 226 -3.20 -5.14 6.93
C LEU A 226 -3.88 -6.01 8.00
N ASP A 227 -3.12 -6.79 8.76
CA ASP A 227 -3.69 -7.81 9.65
C ASP A 227 -4.49 -7.19 10.81
N GLU A 228 -4.03 -6.08 11.39
CA GLU A 228 -4.73 -5.37 12.46
C GLU A 228 -6.03 -4.73 11.96
N GLU A 229 -5.99 -4.03 10.83
CA GLU A 229 -7.17 -3.41 10.23
C GLU A 229 -8.18 -4.46 9.77
N LEU A 230 -7.69 -5.59 9.24
CA LEU A 230 -8.54 -6.70 8.84
C LEU A 230 -9.23 -7.33 10.05
N GLU A 231 -8.54 -7.51 11.17
CA GLU A 231 -9.16 -8.02 12.40
C GLU A 231 -10.28 -7.09 12.90
N LEU A 232 -10.06 -5.76 12.86
CA LEU A 232 -11.09 -4.78 13.21
C LEU A 232 -12.31 -4.85 12.28
N VAL A 233 -12.09 -4.95 10.97
CA VAL A 233 -13.19 -5.09 10.00
C VAL A 233 -13.95 -6.40 10.22
N ARG A 234 -13.24 -7.48 10.56
CA ARG A 234 -13.82 -8.79 10.83
C ARG A 234 -14.70 -8.78 12.08
N GLU A 235 -14.24 -8.20 13.18
CA GLU A 235 -15.06 -8.05 14.40
C GLU A 235 -16.36 -7.28 14.13
N MET A 236 -16.32 -6.29 13.22
CA MET A 236 -17.48 -5.46 12.91
C MET A 236 -18.46 -6.09 11.93
N ILE A 237 -18.03 -7.05 11.10
CA ILE A 237 -18.85 -7.62 10.03
C ILE A 237 -19.18 -9.10 10.28
N GLU A 238 -18.20 -9.89 10.70
CA GLU A 238 -18.33 -11.33 10.94
C GLU A 238 -19.20 -11.57 12.18
N LEU A 239 -18.94 -10.87 13.29
CA LEU A 239 -19.64 -11.09 14.55
C LEU A 239 -21.17 -10.84 14.46
N PRO A 240 -21.64 -9.73 13.83
CA PRO A 240 -23.08 -9.50 13.66
C PRO A 240 -23.78 -10.54 12.79
N LEU A 241 -23.09 -11.07 11.77
CA LEU A 241 -23.66 -12.03 10.82
C LEU A 241 -23.65 -13.47 11.38
N SER A 242 -22.55 -13.86 12.04
CA SER A 242 -22.37 -15.20 12.59
C SER A 242 -23.15 -15.41 13.90
N GLU A 243 -23.21 -14.41 14.79
CA GLU A 243 -23.91 -14.52 16.09
C GLU A 243 -24.95 -13.41 16.39
N PRO A 244 -26.05 -13.29 15.59
CA PRO A 244 -27.07 -12.26 15.82
C PRO A 244 -27.80 -12.37 17.18
N GLU A 245 -27.79 -13.56 17.79
CA GLU A 245 -28.39 -13.79 19.11
C GLU A 245 -27.60 -13.13 20.25
N LEU A 246 -26.28 -13.03 20.10
CA LEU A 246 -25.41 -12.46 21.12
C LEU A 246 -25.70 -10.96 21.28
N PHE A 247 -25.81 -10.23 20.18
CA PHE A 247 -26.18 -8.80 20.14
C PHE A 247 -27.56 -8.55 20.78
N ARG A 248 -28.55 -9.40 20.46
CA ARG A 248 -29.89 -9.32 21.05
C ARG A 248 -29.88 -9.54 22.57
N ARG A 249 -29.05 -10.46 23.07
CA ARG A 249 -28.95 -10.76 24.50
C ARG A 249 -28.20 -9.67 25.27
N LEU A 250 -27.17 -9.09 24.65
CA LEU A 250 -26.39 -8.00 25.23
C LEU A 250 -27.11 -6.64 25.12
N GLY A 251 -28.11 -6.53 24.25
CA GLY A 251 -28.85 -5.27 24.02
C GLY A 251 -27.99 -4.22 23.32
N VAL A 252 -27.01 -4.67 22.53
CA VAL A 252 -26.12 -3.80 21.75
C VAL A 252 -26.58 -3.84 20.30
N GLU A 253 -26.70 -2.67 19.68
CA GLU A 253 -27.01 -2.57 18.25
C GLU A 253 -25.74 -2.89 17.45
N PRO A 254 -25.83 -3.76 16.41
CA PRO A 254 -24.70 -3.98 15.53
C PRO A 254 -24.35 -2.68 14.79
N PRO A 255 -23.07 -2.46 14.43
CA PRO A 255 -22.67 -1.27 13.69
C PRO A 255 -23.37 -1.22 12.33
N SER A 256 -24.00 -0.09 12.00
CA SER A 256 -24.73 0.07 10.74
C SER A 256 -23.80 0.29 9.54
N GLY A 257 -22.60 0.82 9.79
CA GLY A 257 -21.63 1.04 8.74
C GLY A 257 -20.21 1.33 9.22
N VAL A 258 -19.27 0.98 8.34
CA VAL A 258 -17.82 1.12 8.55
C VAL A 258 -17.25 2.04 7.47
N LEU A 259 -16.48 3.05 7.86
CA LEU A 259 -15.79 3.95 6.95
C LEU A 259 -14.29 3.60 6.90
N LEU A 260 -13.84 3.10 5.77
CA LEU A 260 -12.43 2.85 5.45
C LEU A 260 -11.81 4.10 4.83
N HIS A 261 -10.70 4.60 5.38
CA HIS A 261 -10.03 5.77 4.84
C HIS A 261 -8.52 5.60 4.68
N GLY A 262 -7.88 6.52 3.95
CA GLY A 262 -6.42 6.57 3.76
C GLY A 262 -6.00 6.74 2.29
N PRO A 263 -4.71 6.68 1.96
CA PRO A 263 -4.22 6.93 0.61
C PRO A 263 -4.83 5.99 -0.44
N PRO A 264 -4.91 6.42 -1.72
CA PRO A 264 -5.34 5.55 -2.81
C PRO A 264 -4.33 4.42 -3.02
N GLY A 265 -4.83 3.23 -3.40
CA GLY A 265 -3.97 2.08 -3.69
C GLY A 265 -3.53 1.26 -2.47
N THR A 266 -4.07 1.54 -1.27
CA THR A 266 -3.84 0.70 -0.07
C THR A 266 -4.74 -0.53 0.02
N GLY A 267 -5.62 -0.78 -0.97
CA GLY A 267 -6.43 -2.00 -1.03
C GLY A 267 -7.76 -1.96 -0.28
N LYS A 268 -8.35 -0.77 -0.04
CA LYS A 268 -9.66 -0.63 0.66
C LYS A 268 -10.76 -1.49 0.03
N THR A 269 -10.85 -1.47 -1.31
CA THR A 269 -11.80 -2.26 -2.09
C THR A 269 -11.50 -3.77 -2.03
N LEU A 270 -10.23 -4.16 -1.90
CA LEU A 270 -9.84 -5.57 -1.74
C LEU A 270 -10.26 -6.11 -0.37
N ILE A 271 -10.08 -5.33 0.70
CA ILE A 271 -10.53 -5.71 2.06
C ILE A 271 -12.03 -5.96 2.08
N ALA A 272 -12.82 -5.02 1.55
CA ALA A 272 -14.27 -5.16 1.52
C ALA A 272 -14.73 -6.39 0.72
N ARG A 273 -14.10 -6.66 -0.44
CA ARG A 273 -14.38 -7.86 -1.25
C ARG A 273 -14.01 -9.15 -0.54
N ALA A 274 -12.85 -9.20 0.11
CA ALA A 274 -12.40 -10.41 0.80
C ALA A 274 -13.30 -10.74 2.00
N VAL A 275 -13.72 -9.72 2.76
CA VAL A 275 -14.65 -9.93 3.88
C VAL A 275 -15.98 -10.44 3.37
N ALA A 276 -16.54 -9.86 2.29
CA ALA A 276 -17.81 -10.30 1.73
C ALA A 276 -17.79 -11.75 1.23
N ASN A 277 -16.71 -12.14 0.56
CA ASN A 277 -16.51 -13.51 0.11
C ASN A 277 -16.38 -14.49 1.29
N GLU A 278 -15.73 -14.07 2.38
CA GLU A 278 -15.58 -14.95 3.54
C GLU A 278 -16.90 -15.16 4.27
N VAL A 279 -17.73 -14.12 4.48
CA VAL A 279 -19.04 -14.28 5.16
C VAL A 279 -20.16 -14.79 4.24
N ASP A 280 -19.83 -15.22 3.01
CA ASP A 280 -20.78 -15.62 1.95
C ASP A 280 -21.93 -14.62 1.76
N ALA A 281 -21.61 -13.33 1.91
CA ALA A 281 -22.57 -12.24 1.76
C ALA A 281 -22.53 -11.71 0.32
N ARG A 282 -23.69 -11.36 -0.22
CA ARG A 282 -23.75 -10.73 -1.54
C ARG A 282 -23.01 -9.39 -1.51
N PHE A 283 -22.12 -9.16 -2.47
CA PHE A 283 -21.33 -7.94 -2.54
C PHE A 283 -21.85 -6.99 -3.63
N GLU A 284 -22.42 -5.86 -3.23
CA GLU A 284 -22.91 -4.81 -4.14
C GLU A 284 -21.94 -3.63 -4.11
N THR A 285 -21.37 -3.27 -5.26
CA THR A 285 -20.44 -2.13 -5.39
C THR A 285 -21.15 -0.94 -6.00
N ILE A 286 -21.00 0.23 -5.38
CA ILE A 286 -21.49 1.51 -5.90
C ILE A 286 -20.31 2.47 -5.94
N SER A 287 -19.91 2.92 -7.12
CA SER A 287 -18.87 3.95 -7.24
C SER A 287 -19.52 5.33 -7.19
N GLY A 288 -18.97 6.26 -6.39
CA GLY A 288 -19.51 7.60 -6.29
C GLY A 288 -19.74 8.32 -7.64
N PRO A 289 -18.81 8.25 -8.61
CA PRO A 289 -19.02 8.80 -9.95
C PRO A 289 -20.16 8.13 -10.76
N GLU A 290 -20.47 6.86 -10.52
CA GLU A 290 -21.55 6.14 -11.21
C GLU A 290 -22.93 6.64 -10.78
N VAL A 291 -23.04 7.09 -9.53
CA VAL A 291 -24.27 7.68 -8.99
C VAL A 291 -24.49 9.09 -9.56
N MET A 292 -23.45 9.79 -10.00
CA MET A 292 -23.52 11.14 -10.56
C MET A 292 -24.03 11.14 -12.01
N SER A 293 -25.33 10.92 -12.19
CA SER A 293 -26.00 11.04 -13.49
C SER A 293 -26.31 12.50 -13.86
N LYS A 294 -26.42 12.79 -15.17
CA LYS A 294 -26.81 14.13 -15.66
C LYS A 294 -28.30 14.43 -15.45
N TYR A 295 -29.12 13.43 -15.08
CA TYR A 295 -30.57 13.54 -15.04
C TYR A 295 -31.07 13.66 -13.60
N LYS A 296 -31.84 14.71 -13.32
CA LYS A 296 -32.36 15.01 -11.98
C LYS A 296 -33.25 13.85 -11.48
N GLY A 297 -32.89 13.26 -10.33
CA GLY A 297 -33.68 12.27 -9.61
C GLY A 297 -33.37 10.80 -9.93
N GLU A 298 -32.63 10.52 -10.99
CA GLU A 298 -32.22 9.15 -11.35
C GLU A 298 -31.23 8.58 -10.31
N SER A 299 -30.31 9.41 -9.84
CA SER A 299 -29.34 9.08 -8.79
C SER A 299 -29.99 8.69 -7.45
N GLU A 300 -31.08 9.36 -7.07
CA GLU A 300 -31.82 9.07 -5.82
C GLU A 300 -32.60 7.76 -5.92
N GLU A 301 -33.23 7.51 -7.08
CA GLU A 301 -33.96 6.27 -7.35
C GLU A 301 -33.03 5.07 -7.43
N GLN A 302 -31.85 5.24 -8.05
CA GLN A 302 -30.82 4.19 -8.11
C GLN A 302 -30.33 3.79 -6.72
N LEU A 303 -30.04 4.77 -5.84
CA LEU A 303 -29.68 4.48 -4.45
C LEU A 303 -30.81 3.73 -3.74
N ARG A 304 -32.06 4.20 -3.85
CA ARG A 304 -33.21 3.54 -3.23
C ARG A 304 -33.37 2.09 -3.70
N ARG A 305 -33.32 1.85 -5.01
CA ARG A 305 -33.42 0.52 -5.62
C ARG A 305 -32.31 -0.41 -5.13
N THR A 306 -31.09 0.11 -4.98
CA THR A 306 -29.94 -0.70 -4.54
C THR A 306 -30.12 -1.14 -3.09
N PHE A 307 -30.54 -0.24 -2.20
CA PHE A 307 -30.86 -0.59 -0.81
C PHE A 307 -32.06 -1.53 -0.68
N GLU A 308 -33.09 -1.39 -1.52
CA GLU A 308 -34.22 -2.33 -1.56
C GLU A 308 -33.78 -3.72 -2.02
N THR A 309 -32.99 -3.80 -3.10
CA THR A 309 -32.43 -5.07 -3.61
C THR A 309 -31.53 -5.74 -2.57
N ALA A 310 -30.71 -4.96 -1.85
CA ALA A 310 -29.84 -5.49 -0.79
C ALA A 310 -30.66 -6.05 0.39
N ARG A 311 -31.79 -5.44 0.74
CA ARG A 311 -32.69 -5.96 1.80
C ARG A 311 -33.40 -7.24 1.38
N GLU A 312 -33.79 -7.35 0.11
CA GLU A 312 -34.44 -8.54 -0.42
C GLU A 312 -33.49 -9.75 -0.50
N ASN A 313 -32.20 -9.49 -0.69
CA ASN A 313 -31.15 -10.50 -0.89
C ASN A 313 -30.18 -10.62 0.30
N ALA A 314 -30.65 -10.33 1.52
CA ALA A 314 -29.84 -10.44 2.72
C ALA A 314 -29.33 -11.88 2.97
N PRO A 315 -28.10 -12.07 3.46
CA PRO A 315 -27.12 -11.06 3.88
C PRO A 315 -26.40 -10.37 2.70
N THR A 316 -26.34 -9.04 2.71
CA THR A 316 -25.71 -8.23 1.65
C THR A 316 -24.79 -7.15 2.24
N ILE A 317 -23.61 -6.98 1.65
CA ILE A 317 -22.69 -5.88 1.95
C ILE A 317 -22.76 -4.87 0.81
N ILE A 318 -23.08 -3.62 1.14
CA ILE A 318 -23.07 -2.50 0.20
C ILE A 318 -21.76 -1.74 0.36
N PHE A 319 -20.93 -1.75 -0.68
CA PHE A 319 -19.65 -1.05 -0.71
C PHE A 319 -19.73 0.22 -1.55
N PHE A 320 -19.55 1.38 -0.92
CA PHE A 320 -19.41 2.67 -1.57
C PHE A 320 -17.92 2.98 -1.79
N ASP A 321 -17.48 3.01 -3.05
CA ASP A 321 -16.14 3.49 -3.40
C ASP A 321 -16.17 4.99 -3.70
N GLU A 322 -15.12 5.71 -3.33
CA GLU A 322 -15.00 7.17 -3.48
C GLU A 322 -16.24 7.93 -2.96
N ILE A 323 -16.68 7.60 -1.73
CA ILE A 323 -17.88 8.19 -1.14
C ILE A 323 -17.76 9.72 -0.98
N ASP A 324 -16.55 10.26 -0.91
CA ASP A 324 -16.27 11.70 -0.87
C ASP A 324 -16.74 12.45 -2.12
N SER A 325 -16.91 11.77 -3.25
CA SER A 325 -17.46 12.39 -4.47
C SER A 325 -18.97 12.66 -4.37
N ILE A 326 -19.71 11.84 -3.63
CA ILE A 326 -21.18 11.97 -3.46
C ILE A 326 -21.55 12.59 -2.12
N ALA A 327 -20.66 12.50 -1.13
CA ALA A 327 -20.89 12.86 0.26
C ALA A 327 -20.00 14.00 0.75
N GLY A 328 -19.64 14.92 -0.15
CA GLY A 328 -18.91 16.14 0.18
C GLY A 328 -19.60 16.99 1.27
N THR A 329 -18.80 17.81 1.94
CA THR A 329 -19.33 18.84 2.86
C THR A 329 -20.28 19.75 2.08
N ARG A 330 -21.42 20.11 2.70
CA ARG A 330 -22.47 20.89 2.05
C ARG A 330 -21.97 22.29 1.69
N ASP A 331 -21.59 22.45 0.42
CA ASP A 331 -21.35 23.76 -0.16
C ASP A 331 -22.67 24.36 -0.65
N ASP A 332 -22.81 25.68 -0.49
CA ASP A 332 -24.03 26.42 -0.89
C ASP A 332 -24.29 26.37 -2.41
N ASP A 333 -23.29 25.99 -3.22
CA ASP A 333 -23.38 25.95 -4.69
C ASP A 333 -23.87 24.59 -5.27
N SER A 334 -23.90 23.49 -4.48
CA SER A 334 -24.18 22.13 -4.97
C SER A 334 -25.51 21.52 -4.46
N ASP A 335 -26.64 22.03 -4.94
CA ASP A 335 -27.99 21.53 -4.59
C ASP A 335 -28.25 20.05 -4.94
N ALA A 336 -27.57 19.51 -5.95
CA ALA A 336 -27.77 18.11 -6.38
C ALA A 336 -27.11 17.13 -5.42
N GLU A 337 -25.87 17.40 -5.02
CA GLU A 337 -25.07 16.59 -4.11
C GLU A 337 -25.72 16.59 -2.72
N ASN A 338 -26.13 17.77 -2.22
CA ASN A 338 -26.82 17.92 -0.94
C ASN A 338 -28.10 17.07 -0.84
N ARG A 339 -28.83 16.85 -1.95
CA ARG A 339 -30.01 15.97 -1.98
C ARG A 339 -29.62 14.50 -1.93
N ILE A 340 -28.59 14.09 -2.68
CA ILE A 340 -28.08 12.72 -2.66
C ILE A 340 -27.60 12.35 -1.25
N VAL A 341 -26.84 13.25 -0.60
CA VAL A 341 -26.43 13.08 0.81
C VAL A 341 -27.65 12.93 1.70
N GLY A 342 -28.64 13.83 1.61
CA GLY A 342 -29.87 13.74 2.41
C GLY A 342 -30.63 12.42 2.23
N GLN A 343 -30.68 11.89 1.00
CA GLN A 343 -31.29 10.59 0.71
C GLN A 343 -30.48 9.44 1.30
N LEU A 344 -29.14 9.46 1.16
CA LEU A 344 -28.26 8.45 1.77
C LEU A 344 -28.40 8.42 3.30
N LEU A 345 -28.43 9.59 3.94
CA LEU A 345 -28.68 9.71 5.39
C LEU A 345 -29.99 9.03 5.80
N THR A 346 -31.06 9.25 5.01
CA THR A 346 -32.39 8.67 5.27
C THR A 346 -32.39 7.15 5.07
N LEU A 347 -31.65 6.64 4.09
CA LEU A 347 -31.53 5.20 3.84
C LEU A 347 -30.74 4.50 4.94
N MET A 348 -29.66 5.12 5.43
CA MET A 348 -28.85 4.63 6.55
C MET A 348 -29.65 4.60 7.86
N ASP A 349 -30.35 5.70 8.20
CA ASP A 349 -31.21 5.76 9.40
C ASP A 349 -32.39 4.77 9.33
N GLY A 350 -32.79 4.39 8.11
CA GLY A 350 -33.87 3.45 7.84
C GLY A 350 -33.42 1.99 7.73
N LEU A 351 -32.16 1.66 8.01
CA LEU A 351 -31.69 0.28 8.08
C LEU A 351 -32.22 -0.38 9.36
N ASP A 352 -32.76 -1.59 9.24
CA ASP A 352 -33.25 -2.35 10.39
C ASP A 352 -32.08 -2.79 11.26
N ALA A 353 -32.23 -2.69 12.59
CA ALA A 353 -31.23 -3.11 13.59
C ALA A 353 -30.94 -4.63 13.62
N ARG A 354 -31.37 -5.37 12.60
CA ARG A 354 -31.14 -6.81 12.46
C ARG A 354 -29.73 -7.15 11.96
N GLY A 355 -28.98 -6.16 11.46
CA GLY A 355 -27.60 -6.37 11.00
C GLY A 355 -27.49 -7.20 9.72
N GLU A 356 -28.58 -7.36 8.98
CA GLU A 356 -28.66 -8.18 7.75
C GLU A 356 -28.06 -7.46 6.53
N VAL A 357 -27.94 -6.13 6.59
CA VAL A 357 -27.31 -5.30 5.57
C VAL A 357 -26.28 -4.39 6.24
N ILE A 358 -25.04 -4.47 5.79
CA ILE A 358 -23.92 -3.67 6.32
C ILE A 358 -23.42 -2.75 5.21
N VAL A 359 -23.16 -1.50 5.56
CA VAL A 359 -22.65 -0.50 4.61
C VAL A 359 -21.17 -0.20 4.88
N ILE A 360 -20.33 -0.36 3.87
CA ILE A 360 -18.91 -0.02 3.92
C ILE A 360 -18.67 1.16 2.99
N GLY A 361 -18.10 2.25 3.51
CA GLY A 361 -17.68 3.39 2.70
C GLY A 361 -16.15 3.44 2.60
N ALA A 362 -15.61 3.66 1.40
CA ALA A 362 -14.20 3.93 1.19
C ALA A 362 -13.99 5.39 0.77
N THR A 363 -13.02 6.06 1.38
CA THR A 363 -12.64 7.43 1.04
C THR A 363 -11.14 7.64 1.10
N ASN A 364 -10.63 8.54 0.27
CA ASN A 364 -9.25 9.01 0.41
C ASN A 364 -9.15 10.17 1.42
N ARG A 365 -10.27 10.84 1.74
CA ARG A 365 -10.31 12.09 2.48
C ARG A 365 -11.46 12.11 3.48
N VAL A 366 -11.20 11.72 4.73
CA VAL A 366 -12.20 11.76 5.81
C VAL A 366 -12.76 13.16 6.04
N ASP A 367 -11.92 14.19 5.92
CA ASP A 367 -12.33 15.59 6.10
C ASP A 367 -13.27 16.10 5.01
N ALA A 368 -13.31 15.43 3.85
CA ALA A 368 -14.20 15.84 2.75
C ALA A 368 -15.65 15.42 3.01
N ILE A 369 -15.88 14.40 3.85
CA ILE A 369 -17.19 13.80 4.09
C ILE A 369 -18.04 14.66 5.02
N ASP A 370 -19.34 14.78 4.74
CA ASP A 370 -20.31 15.45 5.61
C ASP A 370 -20.24 14.87 7.05
N PRO A 371 -20.00 15.71 8.08
CA PRO A 371 -19.94 15.26 9.47
C PRO A 371 -21.19 14.54 9.98
N ALA A 372 -22.34 14.70 9.32
CA ALA A 372 -23.57 13.99 9.65
C ALA A 372 -23.50 12.50 9.31
N LEU A 373 -22.70 12.09 8.32
CA LEU A 373 -22.49 10.67 7.99
C LEU A 373 -21.61 9.97 9.04
N ARG A 374 -20.71 10.72 9.68
CA ARG A 374 -19.77 10.26 10.72
C ARG A 374 -20.38 10.16 12.13
N ARG A 375 -21.69 10.41 12.27
CA ARG A 375 -22.37 10.37 13.57
C ARG A 375 -22.90 8.96 13.84
N GLY A 376 -22.97 8.61 15.12
CA GLY A 376 -23.50 7.32 15.59
C GLY A 376 -24.90 7.02 15.04
N GLY A 377 -25.10 5.78 14.59
CA GLY A 377 -26.24 5.25 13.85
C GLY A 377 -26.00 5.08 12.33
N ARG A 378 -24.85 5.54 11.80
CA ARG A 378 -24.53 5.55 10.36
C ARG A 378 -23.13 4.94 10.11
N PHE A 379 -22.11 5.76 9.87
CA PHE A 379 -20.72 5.30 9.96
C PHE A 379 -20.27 5.42 11.41
N ASP A 380 -20.47 4.34 12.16
CA ASP A 380 -20.15 4.26 13.58
C ASP A 380 -18.65 4.11 13.83
N ARG A 381 -17.93 3.61 12.84
CA ARG A 381 -16.52 3.24 12.93
C ARG A 381 -15.75 3.77 11.75
N GLU A 382 -14.62 4.38 12.06
CA GLU A 382 -13.64 4.87 11.10
C GLU A 382 -12.39 4.01 11.25
N ILE A 383 -11.94 3.41 10.15
CA ILE A 383 -10.73 2.58 10.11
C ILE A 383 -9.76 3.24 9.12
N GLY A 384 -8.63 3.69 9.65
CA GLY A 384 -7.56 4.28 8.86
C GLY A 384 -6.64 3.20 8.32
N ILE A 385 -6.66 3.00 7.00
CA ILE A 385 -5.74 2.10 6.30
C ILE A 385 -4.54 2.93 5.86
N GLY A 386 -3.44 2.76 6.60
CA GLY A 386 -2.18 3.46 6.39
C GLY A 386 -1.34 2.91 5.24
N VAL A 387 -0.12 3.44 5.10
CA VAL A 387 0.91 2.86 4.25
C VAL A 387 1.51 1.66 4.99
N PRO A 388 1.71 0.50 4.33
CA PRO A 388 2.22 -0.71 4.98
C PRO A 388 3.66 -0.53 5.50
N ASP A 389 3.95 -1.17 6.63
CA ASP A 389 5.27 -1.29 7.23
C ASP A 389 6.19 -2.25 6.44
N GLU A 390 7.45 -2.42 6.85
CA GLU A 390 8.37 -3.34 6.14
C GLU A 390 7.83 -4.77 6.10
N THR A 391 7.25 -5.24 7.21
CA THR A 391 6.66 -6.59 7.32
C THR A 391 5.48 -6.74 6.37
N GLY A 392 4.58 -5.75 6.35
CA GLY A 392 3.42 -5.74 5.48
C GLY A 392 3.79 -5.63 4.01
N ARG A 393 4.82 -4.85 3.65
CA ARG A 393 5.33 -4.78 2.28
C ARG A 393 5.91 -6.12 1.82
N ARG A 394 6.65 -6.82 2.68
CA ARG A 394 7.12 -8.19 2.41
C ARG A 394 5.95 -9.12 2.10
N GLU A 395 4.90 -9.10 2.92
CA GLU A 395 3.72 -9.94 2.72
C GLU A 395 2.95 -9.59 1.45
N ILE A 396 2.79 -8.31 1.14
CA ILE A 396 2.19 -7.85 -0.11
C ILE A 396 3.01 -8.39 -1.30
N LEU A 397 4.33 -8.25 -1.26
CA LEU A 397 5.20 -8.80 -2.30
C LEU A 397 5.10 -10.33 -2.40
N GLU A 398 4.98 -11.05 -1.29
CA GLU A 398 4.75 -12.50 -1.29
C GLU A 398 3.44 -12.89 -1.97
N VAL A 399 2.36 -12.13 -1.74
CA VAL A 399 1.07 -12.34 -2.41
C VAL A 399 1.18 -12.11 -3.92
N HIS A 400 1.74 -10.98 -4.34
CA HIS A 400 1.86 -10.65 -5.78
C HIS A 400 2.87 -11.56 -6.51
N THR A 401 3.92 -12.02 -5.82
CA THR A 401 4.93 -12.92 -6.40
C THR A 401 4.57 -14.41 -6.28
N ARG A 402 3.49 -14.78 -5.57
CA ARG A 402 3.05 -16.19 -5.41
C ARG A 402 2.91 -16.94 -6.74
N GLY A 403 2.37 -16.26 -7.76
CA GLY A 403 2.19 -16.82 -9.10
C GLY A 403 3.42 -16.70 -10.03
N MET A 404 4.48 -16.04 -9.57
CA MET A 404 5.64 -15.69 -10.38
C MET A 404 6.79 -16.69 -10.17
N PRO A 405 7.38 -17.23 -11.25
CA PRO A 405 8.57 -18.05 -11.15
C PRO A 405 9.80 -17.16 -10.86
N LEU A 406 10.13 -17.01 -9.59
CA LEU A 406 11.30 -16.28 -9.12
C LEU A 406 12.57 -17.15 -9.22
N ALA A 407 13.69 -16.54 -9.56
CA ALA A 407 15.01 -17.15 -9.45
C ALA A 407 15.54 -17.07 -8.00
N ASP A 408 16.48 -17.96 -7.65
CA ASP A 408 17.06 -18.07 -6.30
C ASP A 408 17.83 -16.80 -5.85
N ASP A 409 18.08 -15.86 -6.77
CA ASP A 409 18.78 -14.59 -6.50
C ASP A 409 17.84 -13.46 -6.02
N VAL A 410 16.52 -13.69 -6.04
CA VAL A 410 15.51 -12.72 -5.59
C VAL A 410 15.28 -12.85 -4.09
N ASP A 411 15.62 -11.80 -3.36
CA ASP A 411 15.37 -11.66 -1.93
C ASP A 411 14.24 -10.64 -1.71
N ILE A 412 13.06 -11.15 -1.30
CA ILE A 412 11.86 -10.33 -1.07
C ILE A 412 12.07 -9.37 0.10
N ASP A 413 12.80 -9.79 1.15
CA ASP A 413 13.09 -8.94 2.31
C ASP A 413 13.96 -7.76 1.90
N ALA A 414 14.94 -7.99 1.01
CA ALA A 414 15.79 -6.92 0.49
C ALA A 414 15.02 -5.92 -0.39
N ILE A 415 13.98 -6.36 -1.09
CA ILE A 415 13.11 -5.48 -1.88
C ILE A 415 12.21 -4.67 -0.93
N ALA A 416 11.60 -5.30 0.08
CA ALA A 416 10.72 -4.64 1.05
C ALA A 416 11.41 -3.50 1.83
N ARG A 417 12.70 -3.67 2.16
CA ARG A 417 13.55 -2.62 2.77
C ARG A 417 13.76 -1.40 1.86
N ARG A 418 13.80 -1.60 0.55
CA ARG A 418 14.07 -0.54 -0.44
C ARG A 418 12.83 0.18 -0.94
N THR A 419 11.64 -0.38 -0.69
CA THR A 419 10.35 0.15 -1.14
C THR A 419 9.65 0.95 -0.05
N HIS A 420 10.36 1.87 0.62
CA HIS A 420 9.74 2.71 1.65
C HIS A 420 8.67 3.63 1.03
N GLY A 421 7.52 3.74 1.67
CA GLY A 421 6.41 4.57 1.18
C GLY A 421 5.62 3.99 0.00
N PHE A 422 5.94 2.78 -0.47
CA PHE A 422 5.15 2.11 -1.52
C PHE A 422 3.84 1.56 -0.93
N VAL A 423 2.73 1.80 -1.63
CA VAL A 423 1.43 1.17 -1.29
C VAL A 423 1.25 -0.16 -2.00
N GLY A 424 0.22 -0.93 -1.64
CA GLY A 424 -0.05 -2.23 -2.26
C GLY A 424 -0.13 -2.18 -3.79
N ALA A 425 -0.78 -1.16 -4.35
CA ALA A 425 -0.83 -0.94 -5.80
C ALA A 425 0.53 -0.63 -6.42
N ASP A 426 1.45 0.04 -5.70
CA ASP A 426 2.79 0.30 -6.21
C ASP A 426 3.64 -0.98 -6.19
N LEU A 427 3.50 -1.81 -5.16
CA LEU A 427 4.20 -3.09 -5.07
C LEU A 427 3.69 -4.08 -6.14
N ASP A 428 2.38 -4.08 -6.43
CA ASP A 428 1.82 -4.82 -7.57
C ASP A 428 2.38 -4.31 -8.90
N ALA A 429 2.53 -2.99 -9.06
CA ALA A 429 3.16 -2.40 -10.23
C ALA A 429 4.64 -2.78 -10.35
N VAL A 430 5.39 -2.84 -9.25
CA VAL A 430 6.79 -3.32 -9.23
C VAL A 430 6.85 -4.78 -9.65
N ALA A 431 5.99 -5.65 -9.12
CA ALA A 431 5.94 -7.06 -9.49
C ALA A 431 5.57 -7.25 -10.97
N SER A 432 4.55 -6.54 -11.44
CA SER A 432 4.10 -6.56 -12.85
C SER A 432 5.17 -6.04 -13.81
N GLU A 433 5.85 -4.95 -13.45
CA GLU A 433 6.91 -4.37 -14.28
C GLU A 433 8.18 -5.25 -14.26
N ALA A 434 8.49 -5.93 -13.15
CA ALA A 434 9.56 -6.92 -13.10
C ALA A 434 9.25 -8.11 -14.01
N ALA A 435 8.00 -8.61 -14.02
CA ALA A 435 7.56 -9.63 -14.95
C ALA A 435 7.67 -9.16 -16.40
N MET A 436 7.28 -7.92 -16.68
CA MET A 436 7.35 -7.34 -18.03
C MET A 436 8.80 -7.12 -18.47
N ALA A 437 9.69 -6.71 -17.57
CA ALA A 437 11.12 -6.60 -17.80
C ALA A 437 11.73 -7.96 -18.17
N ALA A 438 11.35 -9.03 -17.46
CA ALA A 438 11.75 -10.39 -17.81
C ALA A 438 11.27 -10.81 -19.20
N ILE A 439 10.04 -10.43 -19.58
CA ILE A 439 9.49 -10.69 -20.93
C ILE A 439 10.24 -9.87 -22.00
N ARG A 440 10.66 -8.64 -21.70
CA ARG A 440 11.44 -7.80 -22.64
C ARG A 440 12.86 -8.33 -22.82
N ASP A 441 13.44 -8.89 -21.77
CA ASP A 441 14.79 -9.48 -21.76
C ASP A 441 14.83 -10.94 -22.30
N ARG A 442 13.68 -11.44 -22.78
CA ARG A 442 13.60 -12.80 -23.34
C ARG A 442 14.59 -13.00 -24.51
N PRO A 443 15.15 -14.21 -24.70
CA PRO A 443 16.06 -14.50 -25.79
C PRO A 443 15.46 -14.19 -27.17
N ALA A 444 16.26 -13.59 -28.05
CA ALA A 444 15.84 -13.26 -29.41
C ALA A 444 15.80 -14.49 -30.35
N ALA A 445 16.58 -15.53 -30.04
CA ALA A 445 16.64 -16.75 -30.83
C ALA A 445 15.36 -17.60 -30.66
N ASP A 446 14.78 -18.06 -31.76
CA ASP A 446 13.46 -18.74 -31.75
C ASP A 446 13.45 -20.04 -30.93
N ASP A 447 14.55 -20.79 -30.89
CA ASP A 447 14.63 -22.06 -30.14
C ASP A 447 14.73 -21.79 -28.63
N GLU A 448 15.62 -20.89 -28.21
CA GLU A 448 15.79 -20.45 -26.81
C GLU A 448 14.54 -19.73 -26.29
N ARG A 449 13.85 -18.96 -27.15
CA ARG A 449 12.60 -18.29 -26.79
C ARG A 449 11.48 -19.28 -26.49
N ARG A 450 11.38 -20.38 -27.24
CA ARG A 450 10.37 -21.44 -26.97
C ARG A 450 10.66 -22.17 -25.67
N GLU A 451 11.94 -22.37 -25.35
CA GLU A 451 12.36 -22.98 -24.09
C GLU A 451 12.05 -22.05 -22.90
N TRP A 452 12.42 -20.78 -22.99
CA TRP A 452 12.12 -19.78 -21.97
C TRP A 452 10.60 -19.59 -21.78
N ASN A 453 9.82 -19.55 -22.85
CA ASN A 453 8.35 -19.43 -22.76
C ASN A 453 7.68 -20.62 -22.04
N ARG A 454 8.34 -21.79 -21.94
CA ARG A 454 7.81 -22.92 -21.16
C ARG A 454 8.06 -22.76 -19.67
N ASN A 455 9.15 -22.09 -19.30
CA ASN A 455 9.53 -21.85 -17.91
C ASN A 455 10.16 -20.45 -17.78
N PRO A 456 9.34 -19.39 -17.81
CA PRO A 456 9.85 -18.03 -17.62
C PRO A 456 10.44 -17.93 -16.22
N THR A 457 11.45 -17.07 -16.04
CA THR A 457 12.10 -16.84 -14.74
C THR A 457 12.36 -15.36 -14.57
N VAL A 458 11.96 -14.79 -13.42
CA VAL A 458 12.22 -13.40 -13.05
C VAL A 458 13.44 -13.35 -12.16
N GLN A 459 14.43 -12.54 -12.53
CA GLN A 459 15.71 -12.38 -11.82
C GLN A 459 15.73 -11.08 -11.03
N LYS A 460 16.71 -10.95 -10.12
CA LYS A 460 16.92 -9.72 -9.34
C LYS A 460 17.09 -8.48 -10.22
N ALA A 461 17.79 -8.61 -11.35
CA ALA A 461 18.02 -7.51 -12.28
C ALA A 461 16.71 -6.91 -12.84
N HIS A 462 15.66 -7.73 -12.98
CA HIS A 462 14.35 -7.28 -13.44
C HIS A 462 13.61 -6.48 -12.36
N PHE A 463 13.75 -6.86 -11.09
CA PHE A 463 13.23 -6.06 -9.96
C PHE A 463 14.00 -4.75 -9.79
N ASP A 464 15.32 -4.75 -9.96
CA ASP A 464 16.12 -3.52 -9.91
C ASP A 464 15.72 -2.54 -11.03
N ALA A 465 15.43 -3.05 -12.23
CA ALA A 465 14.90 -2.24 -13.33
C ALA A 465 13.47 -1.72 -13.04
N ALA A 466 12.61 -2.55 -12.45
CA ALA A 466 11.25 -2.16 -12.07
C ALA A 466 11.27 -1.04 -11.02
N LEU A 467 12.07 -1.17 -9.97
CA LEU A 467 12.24 -0.15 -8.91
C LEU A 467 12.77 1.19 -9.46
N ALA A 468 13.57 1.17 -10.52
CA ALA A 468 14.04 2.39 -11.17
C ALA A 468 12.95 3.10 -12.00
N SER A 469 11.87 2.39 -12.35
CA SER A 469 10.80 2.91 -13.22
C SER A 469 9.50 3.24 -12.49
N VAL A 470 9.21 2.58 -11.37
CA VAL A 470 7.99 2.75 -10.60
C VAL A 470 8.22 3.79 -9.51
N GLU A 471 7.58 4.95 -9.64
CA GLU A 471 7.55 5.98 -8.60
C GLU A 471 6.42 5.70 -7.58
N PRO A 472 6.67 5.81 -6.27
CA PRO A 472 5.66 5.56 -5.25
C PRO A 472 4.48 6.53 -5.34
N SER A 473 3.25 5.99 -5.36
CA SER A 473 2.01 6.77 -5.49
C SER A 473 1.68 7.55 -4.21
N ALA A 474 2.03 7.05 -3.02
CA ALA A 474 1.88 7.82 -1.78
C ALA A 474 2.75 9.10 -1.80
N MET A 475 3.90 9.05 -2.47
CA MET A 475 4.80 10.19 -2.64
C MET A 475 4.36 11.13 -3.78
N ARG A 476 3.54 10.67 -4.75
CA ARG A 476 3.04 11.53 -5.86
C ARG A 476 2.10 12.65 -5.41
N GLU A 477 1.40 12.49 -4.29
CA GLU A 477 0.55 13.56 -3.74
C GLU A 477 1.32 14.49 -2.78
N TYR A 478 2.49 14.06 -2.27
CA TYR A 478 3.18 14.74 -1.17
C TYR A 478 4.71 14.70 -1.36
N VAL A 479 5.27 15.82 -1.80
CA VAL A 479 6.71 15.99 -2.05
C VAL A 479 7.48 15.94 -0.73
N ALA A 480 7.94 14.74 -0.34
CA ALA A 480 9.13 14.61 0.48
C ALA A 480 10.32 14.70 -0.46
N GLU A 481 11.10 15.79 -0.36
CA GLU A 481 12.36 15.86 -1.09
C GLU A 481 13.34 14.94 -0.37
N SER A 482 14.01 14.02 -1.06
CA SER A 482 15.27 13.45 -0.56
C SER A 482 16.39 14.37 -1.05
N PRO A 483 16.89 15.32 -0.24
CA PRO A 483 17.97 16.18 -0.66
C PRO A 483 19.23 15.36 -0.96
N THR A 484 19.88 15.65 -2.09
CA THR A 484 21.14 15.01 -2.52
C THR A 484 22.39 15.63 -1.87
N THR A 485 22.20 16.57 -0.95
CA THR A 485 23.27 17.27 -0.25
C THR A 485 23.64 16.51 1.01
N ASP A 486 24.93 16.29 1.24
CA ASP A 486 25.47 15.67 2.46
C ASP A 486 26.14 16.70 3.37
N PHE A 487 26.50 16.33 4.60
CA PHE A 487 27.34 17.20 5.46
C PHE A 487 28.72 17.50 4.86
N SER A 488 29.14 16.77 3.83
CA SER A 488 30.35 17.05 3.06
C SER A 488 30.24 18.30 2.17
N ASP A 489 29.00 18.71 1.87
CA ASP A 489 28.68 19.91 1.09
C ASP A 489 28.41 21.14 1.97
N VAL A 490 28.45 20.99 3.30
CA VAL A 490 28.36 22.09 4.25
C VAL A 490 29.73 22.32 4.86
N GLY A 491 30.39 23.44 4.54
CA GLY A 491 31.69 23.77 5.11
C GLY A 491 31.59 24.30 6.55
N GLY A 492 32.40 23.77 7.46
CA GLY A 492 32.48 24.22 8.86
C GLY A 492 31.34 23.75 9.77
N LEU A 493 31.12 24.49 10.86
CA LEU A 493 30.04 24.28 11.85
C LEU A 493 30.04 22.90 12.52
N GLU A 494 31.21 22.39 12.90
CA GLU A 494 31.34 21.03 13.47
C GLU A 494 30.53 20.83 14.75
N ASP A 495 30.50 21.83 15.65
CA ASP A 495 29.69 21.77 16.88
C ASP A 495 28.19 21.66 16.59
N ALA A 496 27.71 22.37 15.56
CA ALA A 496 26.31 22.32 15.15
C ALA A 496 25.97 20.98 14.48
N LYS A 497 26.85 20.46 13.61
CA LYS A 497 26.71 19.14 12.99
C LYS A 497 26.68 18.04 14.04
N GLN A 498 27.58 18.09 15.01
CA GLN A 498 27.62 17.11 16.10
C GLN A 498 26.33 17.13 16.91
N THR A 499 25.86 18.32 17.30
CA THR A 499 24.60 18.45 18.06
C THR A 499 23.40 17.89 17.27
N LEU A 500 23.36 18.12 15.94
CA LEU A 500 22.31 17.57 15.08
C LEU A 500 22.36 16.05 14.96
N ARG A 501 23.54 15.44 14.83
CA ARG A 501 23.69 13.98 14.86
C ARG A 501 23.19 13.39 16.18
N GLU A 502 23.57 14.00 17.30
CA GLU A 502 23.14 13.55 18.63
C GLU A 502 21.62 13.66 18.83
N SER A 503 20.99 14.68 18.23
CA SER A 503 19.56 14.92 18.41
C SER A 503 18.66 14.19 17.40
N VAL A 504 19.16 13.86 16.21
CA VAL A 504 18.33 13.30 15.12
C VAL A 504 18.78 11.91 14.71
N GLU A 505 20.07 11.69 14.49
CA GLU A 505 20.61 10.39 14.06
C GLU A 505 20.59 9.35 15.19
N TRP A 506 20.92 9.77 16.42
CA TRP A 506 21.03 8.85 17.56
C TRP A 506 19.70 8.24 17.99
N PRO A 507 18.57 8.98 18.08
CA PRO A 507 17.28 8.37 18.37
C PRO A 507 16.84 7.33 17.33
N LEU A 508 17.18 7.55 16.05
CA LEU A 508 16.82 6.66 14.95
C LEU A 508 17.71 5.41 14.89
N THR A 509 19.01 5.55 15.20
CA THR A 509 19.99 4.46 15.08
C THR A 509 20.15 3.65 16.37
N TYR A 510 19.98 4.30 17.53
CA TYR A 510 20.24 3.73 18.86
C TYR A 510 18.99 3.71 19.75
N ASP A 511 17.82 3.44 19.16
CA ASP A 511 16.52 3.27 19.83
C ASP A 511 16.60 2.49 21.16
N ARG A 512 17.23 1.32 21.15
CA ARG A 512 17.37 0.44 22.32
C ARG A 512 18.13 1.06 23.48
N LEU A 513 19.09 1.95 23.20
CA LEU A 513 19.84 2.62 24.26
C LEU A 513 18.96 3.62 25.01
N PHE A 514 18.06 4.32 24.30
CA PHE A 514 17.11 5.26 24.92
C PHE A 514 16.05 4.54 25.76
N GLU A 515 15.58 3.38 25.30
CA GLU A 515 14.63 2.54 26.04
C GLU A 515 15.25 2.00 27.34
N GLU A 516 16.45 1.43 27.28
CA GLU A 516 17.18 0.91 28.45
C GLU A 516 17.47 1.99 29.50
N THR A 517 17.81 3.21 29.06
CA THR A 517 18.06 4.33 30.00
C THR A 517 16.79 5.09 30.37
N ASN A 518 15.62 4.69 29.88
CA ASN A 518 14.33 5.37 30.05
C ASN A 518 14.45 6.89 29.82
N THR A 519 15.21 7.26 28.79
CA THR A 519 15.50 8.66 28.45
C THR A 519 14.66 9.03 27.24
N SER A 520 13.88 10.11 27.35
CA SER A 520 13.10 10.60 26.21
C SER A 520 14.03 11.24 25.17
N PRO A 521 13.89 10.91 23.88
CA PRO A 521 14.64 11.59 22.84
C PRO A 521 14.22 13.07 22.74
N PRO A 522 15.14 13.96 22.31
CA PRO A 522 14.83 15.37 22.13
C PRO A 522 13.72 15.52 21.08
N SER A 523 12.68 16.29 21.41
CA SER A 523 11.46 16.35 20.59
C SER A 523 11.56 17.36 19.43
N GLY A 524 12.51 18.30 19.49
CA GLY A 524 12.64 19.29 18.42
C GLY A 524 13.87 20.18 18.56
N VAL A 525 14.44 20.53 17.41
CA VAL A 525 15.67 21.32 17.30
C VAL A 525 15.36 22.66 16.67
N LEU A 526 15.81 23.76 17.30
CA LEU A 526 15.75 25.11 16.75
C LEU A 526 17.15 25.57 16.30
N LEU A 527 17.31 25.78 14.99
CA LEU A 527 18.45 26.45 14.37
C LEU A 527 18.24 27.97 14.39
N TYR A 528 19.17 28.73 14.96
CA TYR A 528 19.08 30.20 14.99
C TYR A 528 20.39 30.90 14.67
N GLY A 529 20.33 32.14 14.19
CA GLY A 529 21.49 33.00 13.93
C GLY A 529 21.30 33.93 12.72
N PRO A 530 22.36 34.62 12.25
CA PRO A 530 22.25 35.59 11.15
C PRO A 530 21.75 34.96 9.83
N PRO A 531 21.09 35.75 8.95
CA PRO A 531 20.70 35.30 7.62
C PRO A 531 21.95 34.99 6.77
N GLY A 532 21.83 34.10 5.80
CA GLY A 532 22.95 33.74 4.90
C GLY A 532 23.98 32.78 5.49
N THR A 533 23.77 32.29 6.72
CA THR A 533 24.68 31.33 7.39
C THR A 533 24.44 29.86 7.03
N GLY A 534 23.50 29.57 6.12
CA GLY A 534 23.28 28.21 5.60
C GLY A 534 22.41 27.30 6.48
N LYS A 535 21.50 27.85 7.30
CA LYS A 535 20.58 27.04 8.16
C LYS A 535 19.74 26.05 7.37
N THR A 536 19.16 26.50 6.25
CA THR A 536 18.39 25.66 5.32
C THR A 536 19.27 24.59 4.67
N LEU A 537 20.51 24.93 4.31
CA LEU A 537 21.46 23.97 3.74
C LEU A 537 21.88 22.91 4.77
N LEU A 538 22.09 23.28 6.02
CA LEU A 538 22.41 22.36 7.11
C LEU A 538 21.26 21.36 7.37
N ALA A 539 20.02 21.82 7.31
CA ALA A 539 18.83 20.98 7.43
C ALA A 539 18.71 19.97 6.28
N ARG A 540 18.97 20.41 5.04
CA ARG A 540 18.99 19.53 3.86
C ARG A 540 20.12 18.52 3.91
N ALA A 541 21.30 18.92 4.38
CA ALA A 541 22.45 18.04 4.57
C ALA A 541 22.18 16.93 5.59
N LEU A 542 21.48 17.24 6.67
CA LEU A 542 21.10 16.26 7.68
C LEU A 542 20.13 15.20 7.11
N ALA A 543 19.16 15.63 6.31
CA ALA A 543 18.21 14.73 5.68
C ALA A 543 18.86 13.81 4.64
N GLY A 544 19.87 14.30 3.90
CA GLY A 544 20.65 13.47 2.97
C GLY A 544 21.48 12.39 3.68
N GLU A 545 22.07 12.71 4.85
CA GLU A 545 22.90 11.74 5.59
C GLU A 545 22.06 10.65 6.31
N THR A 546 20.84 10.97 6.72
CA THR A 546 20.00 10.08 7.54
C THR A 546 19.04 9.20 6.73
N ASP A 547 18.97 9.35 5.40
CA ASP A 547 18.07 8.61 4.49
C ASP A 547 16.58 8.62 4.94
N VAL A 548 16.18 9.64 5.71
CA VAL A 548 14.79 9.80 6.20
C VAL A 548 13.98 10.75 5.34
N ASN A 549 12.67 10.63 5.42
CA ASN A 549 11.75 11.49 4.67
C ASN A 549 11.86 12.94 5.15
N PHE A 550 12.13 13.89 4.25
CA PHE A 550 12.26 15.31 4.60
C PHE A 550 11.08 16.12 4.09
N VAL A 551 10.31 16.66 5.04
CA VAL A 551 9.14 17.49 4.79
C VAL A 551 9.50 18.94 5.03
N ARG A 552 9.74 19.68 3.94
CA ARG A 552 10.06 21.10 3.99
C ARG A 552 8.78 21.94 4.01
N VAL A 553 8.67 22.86 4.97
CA VAL A 553 7.57 23.82 5.05
C VAL A 553 8.13 25.22 5.23
N ASP A 554 7.82 26.10 4.28
CA ASP A 554 8.19 27.51 4.36
C ASP A 554 7.17 28.28 5.20
N GLY A 555 7.62 29.02 6.22
CA GLY A 555 6.77 29.86 7.06
C GLY A 555 5.81 30.77 6.28
N PRO A 556 6.28 31.51 5.25
CA PRO A 556 5.41 32.33 4.40
C PRO A 556 4.36 31.53 3.61
N GLU A 557 4.66 30.30 3.19
CA GLU A 557 3.76 29.47 2.36
C GLU A 557 2.49 29.04 3.14
N ILE A 558 2.60 28.89 4.46
CA ILE A 558 1.47 28.55 5.34
C ILE A 558 0.45 29.70 5.44
N ILE A 559 0.92 30.95 5.33
CA ILE A 559 0.08 32.15 5.45
C ILE A 559 -0.59 32.47 4.10
N ASP A 560 0.16 32.42 3.00
CA ASP A 560 -0.29 32.90 1.69
C ASP A 560 -1.32 32.01 0.99
N ARG A 561 -1.28 30.68 1.19
CA ARG A 561 -2.21 29.77 0.49
C ARG A 561 -3.61 29.72 1.10
N TYR A 562 -3.79 30.13 2.36
CA TYR A 562 -5.00 29.81 3.13
C TYR A 562 -5.43 30.95 4.06
N VAL A 563 -6.00 32.01 3.50
CA VAL A 563 -6.72 33.02 4.29
C VAL A 563 -7.95 32.34 4.94
N GLY A 564 -7.79 31.83 6.16
CA GLY A 564 -8.85 31.20 6.96
C GLY A 564 -8.66 29.72 7.32
N GLU A 565 -7.69 29.00 6.73
CA GLU A 565 -7.47 27.55 6.96
C GLU A 565 -6.04 27.13 7.36
N SER A 566 -5.16 28.07 7.73
CA SER A 566 -3.77 27.77 8.11
C SER A 566 -3.63 26.78 9.28
N GLU A 567 -4.62 26.65 10.18
CA GLU A 567 -4.64 25.63 11.24
C GLU A 567 -4.74 24.20 10.68
N LYS A 568 -5.64 23.98 9.71
CA LYS A 568 -5.82 22.67 9.07
C LYS A 568 -4.58 22.28 8.29
N ALA A 569 -3.91 23.26 7.67
CA ALA A 569 -2.67 23.02 6.94
C ALA A 569 -1.56 22.47 7.86
N ILE A 570 -1.37 23.05 9.06
CA ILE A 570 -0.41 22.54 10.04
C ILE A 570 -0.77 21.12 10.46
N ARG A 571 -2.03 20.87 10.84
CA ARG A 571 -2.48 19.52 11.22
C ARG A 571 -2.19 18.50 10.12
N LYS A 572 -2.52 18.85 8.87
CA LYS A 572 -2.26 17.98 7.71
C LYS A 572 -0.76 17.73 7.49
N VAL A 573 0.11 18.72 7.70
CA VAL A 573 1.58 18.53 7.64
C VAL A 573 2.05 17.52 8.68
N PHE A 574 1.60 17.63 9.93
CA PHE A 574 2.00 16.71 10.99
C PHE A 574 1.40 15.31 10.81
N GLU A 575 0.15 15.20 10.36
CA GLU A 575 -0.45 13.90 9.99
C GLU A 575 0.32 13.22 8.85
N ARG A 576 0.71 13.97 7.81
CA ARG A 576 1.57 13.48 6.72
C ARG A 576 2.92 12.98 7.26
N ALA A 577 3.56 13.75 8.12
CA ALA A 577 4.85 13.40 8.68
C ALA A 577 4.77 12.15 9.58
N ARG A 578 3.67 11.98 10.32
CA ARG A 578 3.37 10.77 11.09
C ARG A 578 3.18 9.54 10.20
N GLN A 579 2.46 9.67 9.07
CA GLN A 579 2.27 8.58 8.11
C GLN A 579 3.56 8.21 7.37
N ALA A 580 4.43 9.18 7.12
CA ALA A 580 5.72 8.99 6.46
C ALA A 580 6.86 8.70 7.45
N SER A 581 6.57 8.31 8.70
CA SER A 581 7.58 8.01 9.71
C SER A 581 8.48 6.83 9.27
N PRO A 582 9.81 6.91 9.41
CA PRO A 582 10.60 7.98 10.02
C PRO A 582 10.73 9.22 9.12
N SER A 583 10.47 10.41 9.68
CA SER A 583 10.54 11.68 8.93
C SER A 583 11.04 12.87 9.76
N ILE A 584 11.68 13.82 9.06
CA ILE A 584 12.10 15.12 9.57
C ILE A 584 11.17 16.19 8.99
N VAL A 585 10.50 16.94 9.86
CA VAL A 585 9.70 18.11 9.48
C VAL A 585 10.54 19.36 9.67
N PHE A 586 10.90 20.01 8.57
CA PHE A 586 11.68 21.23 8.58
C PHE A 586 10.81 22.47 8.36
N PHE A 587 10.69 23.32 9.38
CA PHE A 587 10.07 24.63 9.29
C PHE A 587 11.13 25.70 9.03
N ASP A 588 11.16 26.26 7.82
CA ASP A 588 12.00 27.41 7.51
C ASP A 588 11.28 28.72 7.84
N GLU A 589 12.03 29.73 8.26
CA GLU A 589 11.51 31.05 8.66
C GLU A 589 10.31 30.95 9.63
N ILE A 590 10.42 30.12 10.67
CA ILE A 590 9.33 29.91 11.64
C ILE A 590 8.90 31.23 12.32
N ASP A 591 9.78 32.22 12.40
CA ASP A 591 9.44 33.55 12.91
C ASP A 591 8.39 34.28 12.06
N ALA A 592 8.19 33.92 10.79
CA ALA A 592 7.08 34.46 9.98
C ALA A 592 5.70 34.06 10.53
N ILE A 593 5.59 32.85 11.09
CA ILE A 593 4.34 32.32 11.66
C ILE A 593 4.25 32.48 13.19
N THR A 594 5.38 32.73 13.88
CA THR A 594 5.43 32.86 15.35
C THR A 594 5.79 34.27 15.84
N ALA A 595 5.91 35.26 14.96
CA ALA A 595 6.33 36.61 15.34
C ALA A 595 5.45 37.19 16.45
N ALA A 596 6.04 37.39 17.63
CA ALA A 596 5.40 38.10 18.73
C ALA A 596 5.31 39.60 18.40
N ARG A 597 4.23 40.06 17.76
CA ARG A 597 3.90 41.49 17.63
C ARG A 597 2.41 41.73 17.90
N GLY A 598 2.15 42.73 18.75
CA GLY A 598 0.86 42.97 19.41
C GLY A 598 -0.30 43.42 18.51
N GLU A 599 -1.50 43.35 19.12
CA GLU A 599 -2.85 43.77 18.69
C GLU A 599 -3.09 43.76 17.17
N GLY A 600 -3.45 42.60 16.59
CA GLY A 600 -4.02 42.61 15.23
C GLY A 600 -4.30 41.29 14.52
N HIS A 601 -3.76 40.13 14.93
CA HIS A 601 -3.94 38.89 14.15
C HIS A 601 -4.32 37.67 15.01
N GLU A 602 -5.61 37.54 15.33
CA GLU A 602 -6.20 36.32 15.95
C GLU A 602 -5.86 35.03 15.17
N VAL A 603 -5.62 35.15 13.85
CA VAL A 603 -5.26 34.03 12.98
C VAL A 603 -3.89 33.45 13.32
N THR A 604 -2.91 34.28 13.68
CA THR A 604 -1.54 33.82 13.97
C THR A 604 -1.47 33.12 15.33
N GLU A 605 -2.18 33.63 16.35
CA GLU A 605 -2.25 32.99 17.68
C GLU A 605 -2.87 31.60 17.62
N ARG A 606 -3.88 31.44 16.76
CA ARG A 606 -4.57 30.20 16.46
C ARG A 606 -3.65 29.16 15.79
N VAL A 607 -2.85 29.61 14.82
CA VAL A 607 -1.82 28.79 14.15
C VAL A 607 -0.73 28.35 15.13
N VAL A 608 -0.24 29.24 15.99
CA VAL A 608 0.73 28.90 17.04
C VAL A 608 0.15 27.89 18.02
N SER A 609 -1.11 28.06 18.45
CA SER A 609 -1.78 27.12 19.35
C SER A 609 -1.91 25.71 18.76
N GLN A 610 -2.22 25.60 17.46
CA GLN A 610 -2.25 24.31 16.77
C GLN A 610 -0.84 23.71 16.71
N LEU A 611 0.18 24.49 16.34
CA LEU A 611 1.58 24.02 16.31
C LEU A 611 2.05 23.49 17.68
N LEU A 612 1.68 24.16 18.77
CA LEU A 612 1.96 23.69 20.12
C LEU A 612 1.28 22.34 20.44
N THR A 613 0.03 22.18 20.00
CA THR A 613 -0.73 20.94 20.19
C THR A 613 -0.08 19.77 19.44
N GLU A 614 0.37 20.00 18.20
CA GLU A 614 1.07 18.99 17.41
C GLU A 614 2.44 18.63 18.00
N LEU A 615 3.22 19.62 18.47
CA LEU A 615 4.51 19.39 19.12
C LEU A 615 4.37 18.60 20.43
N ASP A 616 3.33 18.88 21.23
CA ASP A 616 3.07 18.14 22.46
C ASP A 616 2.64 16.68 22.17
N GLY A 617 1.95 16.44 21.05
CA GLY A 617 1.54 15.11 20.59
C GLY A 617 2.68 14.23 20.06
N MET A 618 3.86 14.78 19.77
CA MET A 618 4.98 14.00 19.23
C MET A 618 5.64 13.05 20.23
N ARG A 619 5.35 13.19 21.54
CA ARG A 619 5.86 12.25 22.56
C ARG A 619 5.42 10.81 22.33
N GLU A 620 4.34 10.63 21.56
CA GLU A 620 3.80 9.31 21.21
C GLU A 620 4.58 8.63 20.07
N ASN A 621 5.39 9.37 19.30
CA ASN A 621 6.12 8.86 18.13
C ASN A 621 7.59 9.33 18.13
N PRO A 622 8.56 8.54 18.64
CA PRO A 622 9.97 8.95 18.71
C PRO A 622 10.66 9.07 17.35
N ASN A 623 10.07 8.50 16.30
CA ASN A 623 10.61 8.47 14.94
C ASN A 623 10.26 9.73 14.09
N LEU A 624 9.59 10.71 14.69
CA LEU A 624 9.24 11.98 14.07
C LEU A 624 10.01 13.12 14.76
N VAL A 625 10.84 13.82 13.98
CA VAL A 625 11.68 14.91 14.51
C VAL A 625 11.33 16.23 13.83
N VAL A 626 11.15 17.29 14.62
CA VAL A 626 10.91 18.64 14.10
C VAL A 626 12.19 19.47 14.16
N LEU A 627 12.58 20.03 13.02
CA LEU A 627 13.68 20.98 12.88
C LEU A 627 13.09 22.33 12.48
N ALA A 628 13.35 23.39 13.24
CA ALA A 628 12.87 24.74 12.93
C ALA A 628 14.07 25.66 12.71
N ALA A 629 14.02 26.53 11.71
CA ALA A 629 15.03 27.55 11.46
C ALA A 629 14.45 28.96 11.66
N THR A 630 15.23 29.83 12.31
CA THR A 630 14.91 31.25 12.45
C THR A 630 16.14 32.13 12.30
N ASN A 631 15.92 33.33 11.80
CA ASN A 631 16.95 34.38 11.82
C ASN A 631 16.97 35.13 13.17
N ARG A 632 15.88 35.05 13.95
CA ARG A 632 15.67 35.87 15.15
C ARG A 632 15.06 35.06 16.28
N LYS A 633 15.91 34.57 17.18
CA LYS A 633 15.47 33.87 18.40
C LYS A 633 14.51 34.71 19.26
N ASP A 634 14.74 36.01 19.37
CA ASP A 634 13.87 36.93 20.15
C ASP A 634 12.48 37.14 19.53
N GLY A 635 12.28 36.74 18.28
CA GLY A 635 11.01 36.90 17.56
C GLY A 635 10.01 35.77 17.78
N ILE A 636 10.43 34.65 18.38
CA ILE A 636 9.62 33.44 18.55
C ILE A 636 8.84 33.49 19.87
N ASP A 637 7.63 32.94 19.88
CA ASP A 637 6.86 32.74 21.10
C ASP A 637 7.64 31.89 22.13
N PRO A 638 7.89 32.38 23.36
CA PRO A 638 8.55 31.63 24.41
C PRO A 638 7.90 30.28 24.76
N ALA A 639 6.62 30.07 24.40
CA ALA A 639 5.93 28.80 24.56
C ALA A 639 6.53 27.68 23.71
N LEU A 640 7.10 27.97 22.55
CA LEU A 640 7.74 26.98 21.68
C LEU A 640 9.09 26.50 22.22
N LEU A 641 9.80 27.37 22.95
CA LEU A 641 11.13 27.11 23.51
C LEU A 641 11.09 26.30 24.83
N ARG A 642 9.91 25.85 25.25
CA ARG A 642 9.75 25.11 26.51
C ARG A 642 10.22 23.65 26.33
N PRO A 643 10.73 23.01 27.41
CA PRO A 643 11.13 21.62 27.37
C PRO A 643 10.03 20.67 26.88
N GLY A 644 10.37 19.75 25.98
CA GLY A 644 9.45 18.82 25.33
C GLY A 644 8.77 19.37 24.06
N ARG A 645 9.29 20.48 23.51
CA ARG A 645 8.92 21.07 22.20
C ARG A 645 10.20 21.33 21.40
N LEU A 646 10.61 22.60 21.22
CA LEU A 646 11.93 22.97 20.70
C LEU A 646 12.91 23.11 21.86
N ASP A 647 13.35 21.99 22.42
CA ASP A 647 14.24 21.97 23.59
C ASP A 647 15.70 22.23 23.23
N THR A 648 16.13 21.74 22.07
CA THR A 648 17.52 21.82 21.61
C THR A 648 17.72 23.05 20.75
N HIS A 649 18.66 23.91 21.14
CA HIS A 649 18.89 25.19 20.49
C HIS A 649 20.30 25.24 19.90
N VAL A 650 20.40 25.19 18.57
CA VAL A 650 21.69 25.19 17.86
C VAL A 650 21.94 26.57 17.27
N PHE A 651 23.03 27.20 17.69
CA PHE A 651 23.47 28.47 17.13
C PHE A 651 24.30 28.24 15.86
N VAL A 652 23.87 28.84 14.77
CA VAL A 652 24.60 28.85 13.50
C VAL A 652 25.12 30.27 13.29
N GLY A 653 26.39 30.47 13.64
CA GLY A 653 27.10 31.74 13.59
C GLY A 653 27.74 32.04 12.24
N GLU A 654 28.42 33.18 12.18
CA GLU A 654 29.27 33.54 11.04
C GLU A 654 30.46 32.57 10.93
N PRO A 655 30.90 32.21 9.71
CA PRO A 655 31.97 31.24 9.51
C PRO A 655 33.33 31.81 9.96
N ASP A 656 34.08 31.01 10.70
CA ASP A 656 35.48 31.29 11.04
C ASP A 656 36.40 31.06 9.84
N LEU A 657 37.70 31.38 9.98
CA LEU A 657 38.68 31.23 8.90
C LEU A 657 38.68 29.81 8.31
N GLU A 658 38.67 28.78 9.17
CA GLU A 658 38.67 27.38 8.77
C GLU A 658 37.36 26.98 8.06
N ALA A 659 36.21 27.46 8.54
CA ALA A 659 34.93 27.27 7.88
C ALA A 659 34.91 27.96 6.51
N ARG A 660 35.44 29.18 6.38
CA ARG A 660 35.51 29.89 5.08
C ARG A 660 36.36 29.14 4.06
N GLU A 661 37.51 28.60 4.45
CA GLU A 661 38.34 27.74 3.59
C GLU A 661 37.56 26.51 3.11
N LYS A 662 36.87 25.82 4.03
CA LYS A 662 36.03 24.65 3.72
C LYS A 662 34.86 25.02 2.80
N ILE A 663 34.15 26.11 3.08
CA ILE A 663 33.02 26.61 2.29
C ILE A 663 33.49 26.94 0.86
N LEU A 664 34.60 27.66 0.72
CA LEU A 664 35.18 27.99 -0.59
C LEU A 664 35.61 26.71 -1.34
N THR A 665 36.22 25.75 -0.65
CA THR A 665 36.61 24.46 -1.25
C THR A 665 35.40 23.69 -1.78
N VAL A 666 34.27 23.69 -1.05
CA VAL A 666 33.02 23.05 -1.51
C VAL A 666 32.47 23.78 -2.73
N HIS A 667 32.31 25.10 -2.69
CA HIS A 667 31.71 25.85 -3.80
C HIS A 667 32.61 25.97 -5.05
N THR A 668 33.91 25.73 -4.90
CA THR A 668 34.86 25.66 -6.01
C THR A 668 35.05 24.24 -6.56
N ARG A 669 34.50 23.22 -5.89
CA ARG A 669 34.55 21.83 -6.34
C ARG A 669 33.91 21.69 -7.73
N GLY A 670 34.67 21.22 -8.70
CA GLY A 670 34.22 21.06 -10.10
C GLY A 670 34.33 22.31 -10.99
N LYS A 671 34.82 23.45 -10.47
CA LYS A 671 35.06 24.66 -11.27
C LYS A 671 36.50 24.69 -11.81
N PRO A 672 36.72 25.12 -13.07
CA PRO A 672 38.06 25.26 -13.63
C PRO A 672 38.76 26.50 -13.06
N LEU A 673 39.42 26.34 -11.92
CA LEU A 673 40.30 27.36 -11.33
C LEU A 673 41.65 27.39 -12.06
N ALA A 674 42.23 28.58 -12.19
CA ALA A 674 43.62 28.73 -12.65
C ALA A 674 44.60 28.59 -11.46
N ASP A 675 45.87 28.27 -11.76
CA ASP A 675 46.92 28.04 -10.76
C ASP A 675 47.28 29.29 -9.92
N ASP A 676 46.72 30.45 -10.26
CA ASP A 676 46.88 31.74 -9.57
C ASP A 676 45.88 31.94 -8.41
N VAL A 677 44.90 31.05 -8.25
CA VAL A 677 43.87 31.12 -7.21
C VAL A 677 44.27 30.24 -6.02
N ASP A 678 44.63 30.89 -4.92
CA ASP A 678 44.89 30.25 -3.63
C ASP A 678 43.69 30.44 -2.71
N ILE A 679 43.05 29.33 -2.33
CA ILE A 679 41.81 29.31 -1.52
C ILE A 679 42.09 29.78 -0.10
N ASP A 680 43.26 29.43 0.45
CA ASP A 680 43.64 29.76 1.84
C ASP A 680 43.89 31.27 1.95
N ALA A 681 44.57 31.85 0.94
CA ALA A 681 44.79 33.28 0.86
C ALA A 681 43.47 34.07 0.70
N LEU A 682 42.53 33.56 -0.11
CA LEU A 682 41.22 34.18 -0.29
C LEU A 682 40.39 34.14 1.00
N ALA A 683 40.39 33.02 1.74
CA ALA A 683 39.65 32.89 2.99
C ALA A 683 40.13 33.87 4.08
N ALA A 684 41.44 34.16 4.12
CA ALA A 684 42.03 35.13 5.03
C ALA A 684 41.63 36.59 4.72
N GLU A 685 41.36 36.89 3.46
CA GLU A 685 41.01 38.24 2.99
C GLU A 685 39.50 38.56 3.09
N LEU A 686 38.65 37.52 3.26
CA LEU A 686 37.18 37.58 3.25
C LEU A 686 36.58 37.52 4.66
N ASP A 687 37.09 38.35 5.58
CA ASP A 687 36.58 38.41 6.94
C ASP A 687 35.20 39.09 7.01
N GLY A 688 34.25 38.48 7.74
CA GLY A 688 32.88 38.97 7.89
C GLY A 688 31.90 38.57 6.77
N TYR A 689 32.32 37.75 5.80
CA TYR A 689 31.44 37.22 4.76
C TYR A 689 30.63 36.01 5.26
N THR A 690 29.34 35.96 4.94
CA THR A 690 28.49 34.79 5.24
C THR A 690 28.66 33.69 4.19
N GLY A 691 28.12 32.49 4.45
CA GLY A 691 28.16 31.39 3.48
C GLY A 691 27.49 31.75 2.15
N ALA A 692 26.37 32.47 2.20
CA ALA A 692 25.68 32.96 1.01
C ALA A 692 26.51 34.02 0.25
N ASP A 693 27.24 34.89 0.96
CA ASP A 693 28.11 35.90 0.32
C ASP A 693 29.30 35.25 -0.38
N LEU A 694 29.88 34.20 0.21
CA LEU A 694 30.95 33.41 -0.41
C LEU A 694 30.43 32.66 -1.66
N GLU A 695 29.25 32.07 -1.59
CA GLU A 695 28.62 31.45 -2.77
C GLU A 695 28.39 32.49 -3.88
N ALA A 696 27.85 33.66 -3.53
CA ALA A 696 27.60 34.76 -4.46
C ALA A 696 28.90 35.25 -5.10
N LEU A 697 29.98 35.38 -4.33
CA LEU A 697 31.31 35.78 -4.82
C LEU A 697 31.85 34.78 -5.86
N VAL A 698 31.79 33.48 -5.56
CA VAL A 698 32.25 32.42 -6.49
C VAL A 698 31.37 32.39 -7.74
N ARG A 699 30.05 32.57 -7.59
CA ARG A 699 29.11 32.65 -8.72
C ARG A 699 29.41 33.85 -9.61
N ASP A 700 29.64 35.03 -9.03
CA ASP A 700 29.97 36.24 -9.78
C ASP A 700 31.32 36.15 -10.49
N ALA A 701 32.34 35.58 -9.85
CA ALA A 701 33.62 35.30 -10.49
C ALA A 701 33.46 34.36 -11.69
N SER A 702 32.64 33.31 -11.53
CA SER A 702 32.32 32.37 -12.62
C SER A 702 31.58 33.08 -13.77
N MET A 703 30.56 33.88 -13.46
CA MET A 703 29.79 34.63 -14.46
C MET A 703 30.64 35.66 -15.22
N ARG A 704 31.64 36.26 -14.57
CA ARG A 704 32.59 37.17 -15.22
C ARG A 704 33.50 36.43 -16.20
N ALA A 705 34.05 35.28 -15.80
CA ALA A 705 34.84 34.43 -16.69
C ALA A 705 34.00 33.96 -17.91
N ILE A 706 32.72 33.61 -17.70
CA ILE A 706 31.80 33.24 -18.79
C ILE A 706 31.51 34.44 -19.71
N ARG A 707 31.26 35.63 -19.14
CA ARG A 707 31.00 36.86 -19.93
C ARG A 707 32.17 37.24 -20.82
N GLU A 708 33.42 37.07 -20.35
CA GLU A 708 34.60 37.32 -21.17
C GLU A 708 34.60 36.42 -22.42
N VAL A 709 34.44 35.11 -22.23
CA VAL A 709 34.39 34.14 -23.35
C VAL A 709 33.19 34.36 -24.27
N ALA A 710 32.03 34.72 -23.71
CA ALA A 710 30.81 35.02 -24.47
C ALA A 710 30.91 36.35 -25.24
N SER A 711 31.75 37.29 -24.81
CA SER A 711 31.97 38.56 -25.52
C SER A 711 32.99 38.46 -26.65
N GLU A 712 33.90 37.49 -26.59
CA GLU A 712 34.94 37.27 -27.60
C GLU A 712 34.49 36.39 -28.77
N HIS A 713 33.43 35.57 -28.59
CA HIS A 713 33.00 34.56 -29.56
C HIS A 713 31.48 34.50 -29.76
N ASP A 714 31.03 34.04 -30.94
CA ASP A 714 29.61 33.79 -31.25
C ASP A 714 29.06 32.62 -30.40
N PRO A 715 27.76 32.59 -30.02
CA PRO A 715 27.21 31.59 -29.08
C PRO A 715 27.50 30.13 -29.45
N ALA A 716 27.54 29.80 -30.75
CA ALA A 716 27.86 28.45 -31.22
C ALA A 716 29.35 28.10 -31.00
N THR A 717 30.27 29.05 -31.19
CA THR A 717 31.72 28.86 -31.03
C THR A 717 32.16 28.94 -29.57
N ALA A 718 31.45 29.71 -28.74
CA ALA A 718 31.68 29.81 -27.31
C ALA A 718 31.39 28.48 -26.58
N ASN A 719 30.32 27.78 -26.97
CA ASN A 719 29.99 26.46 -26.42
C ASN A 719 31.03 25.38 -26.82
N GLU A 720 31.57 25.44 -28.04
CA GLU A 720 32.65 24.53 -28.47
C GLU A 720 33.97 24.77 -27.73
N LYS A 721 34.20 25.98 -27.20
CA LYS A 721 35.39 26.35 -26.41
C LYS A 721 35.19 26.29 -24.91
N ALA A 722 34.15 25.62 -24.42
CA ALA A 722 33.83 25.53 -22.99
C ALA A 722 35.01 25.07 -22.11
N SER A 723 35.92 24.24 -22.66
CA SER A 723 37.13 23.77 -21.95
C SER A 723 38.21 24.84 -21.72
N THR A 724 38.04 26.04 -22.26
CA THR A 724 39.01 27.16 -22.16
C THR A 724 38.67 28.14 -21.03
N VAL A 725 37.47 28.03 -20.46
CA VAL A 725 37.03 28.89 -19.36
C VAL A 725 37.89 28.57 -18.13
N ARG A 726 38.62 29.55 -17.64
CA ARG A 726 39.38 29.47 -16.38
C ARG A 726 39.05 30.66 -15.51
N ILE A 727 38.78 30.40 -14.24
CA ILE A 727 38.52 31.45 -13.26
C ILE A 727 39.86 31.85 -12.65
N GLU A 728 40.37 32.99 -13.11
CA GLU A 728 41.58 33.64 -12.58
C GLU A 728 41.29 34.51 -11.34
N ARG A 729 42.35 34.85 -10.59
CA ARG A 729 42.30 35.71 -9.39
C ARG A 729 41.68 37.08 -9.66
N ARG A 730 41.91 37.65 -10.85
CA ARG A 730 41.32 38.94 -11.29
C ARG A 730 39.78 38.95 -11.23
N HIS A 731 39.14 37.80 -11.48
CA HIS A 731 37.68 37.69 -11.46
C HIS A 731 37.13 37.71 -10.03
N PHE A 732 37.86 37.12 -9.08
CA PHE A 732 37.52 37.16 -7.66
C PHE A 732 37.71 38.56 -7.07
N GLU A 733 38.81 39.24 -7.40
CA GLU A 733 39.04 40.64 -6.98
C GLU A 733 37.96 41.58 -7.54
N ALA A 734 37.61 41.43 -8.82
CA ALA A 734 36.56 42.24 -9.43
C ALA A 734 35.14 41.89 -8.93
N ALA A 735 34.91 40.63 -8.53
CA ALA A 735 33.66 40.21 -7.89
C ALA A 735 33.54 40.82 -6.49
N ARG A 736 34.64 40.82 -5.71
CA ARG A 736 34.70 41.43 -4.38
C ARG A 736 34.32 42.92 -4.40
N GLU A 737 34.86 43.70 -5.34
CA GLU A 737 34.49 45.12 -5.48
C GLU A 737 32.99 45.37 -5.76
N SER A 738 32.29 44.36 -6.29
CA SER A 738 30.86 44.41 -6.55
C SER A 738 30.03 43.98 -5.35
N THR A 739 30.49 42.97 -4.62
CA THR A 739 29.84 42.48 -3.40
C THR A 739 29.99 43.48 -2.25
N ASP A 740 31.16 44.12 -2.09
CA ASP A 740 31.39 45.18 -1.08
C ASP A 740 30.61 46.50 -1.36
N ARG A 741 29.96 46.62 -2.52
CA ARG A 741 29.11 47.78 -2.89
C ARG A 741 27.62 47.58 -2.59
N LEU A 742 27.20 46.35 -2.29
CA LEU A 742 25.85 45.98 -1.86
C LEU A 742 25.77 46.07 -0.33
#